data_AF-A0A962YRR2-F1
#
_entry.id   AF-A0A962YRR2-F1
#
_cell.length_a   1.000
_cell.length_b   1.000
_cell.length_c   1.000
_cell.angle_alpha   90.00
_cell.angle_beta   90.00
_cell.angle_gamma   90.00
#
_symmetry.space_group_name_H-M   'P 1'
#
loop_
_entity.id
_entity.type
_entity.pdbx_description
1 polymer ?
#
loop_
_entity_poly.entity_id
_entity_poly.type
_entity_poly.pdbx_seq_one_letter_code
_entity_poly.pdbx_strand_id
1 'polypeptide(L)'
;MTSKLTDKATQLIERVTELMRERLPEPAVEITQSFVRHYYAWVAAEDLIERDPEDLYGAALSHWNLSRQRRPGIPIIRVYNPSFEEHGWQCTHTVVEIVTDDMPFLVDSMTMELNRHGLTVHQVIHPVLRVARDADGHLQRILPGGTDEGVSEATMHFEVDRITDPESMADLRAGLLRALGDVRAAVEDWPVMRERLTDIAAGLETAKLPLHASEVGDMQEFLRWVANEHFTFLGYRDYELLEKDGQLSLCAVPRSGLGLLRSDDCDISRDLAVLPLELSRPSQIAKPLIIAKAGARSTVHRPVPLDYLGIKRFNADGQIVGEQLVLGLFTAQAYNTNPRRIPLLRGKIERVLTRSGISPKGHAGKALQNILETFPRDDLFQATDDELLDIATGILHLKERQRLRLFARQDPFDRFVSCLVYVHREKYNTEVRLRIQNILMQAFNGESSTFTTQFTESVMAQLWFSIRAKPGKIPEYSLPELEAQLREATQSWEEELQRALLEQCGEEQGNTLFQRYGQAFPTAYKEDFTARTAVSDILRLDRICAACPLDMRLYRPLEDPEGLLRFKIFGPEQPIPLSDVLPMLERMGLRVLTARPYEIATRDDARLWVLDFNMREDVGIQVDAPQVKDIFQDAFARLWTGVAENDGFNRLVLAARLPWRDVAMLRAYCRYLLQTRIPFSQAYMERTLSDHPSIARMLVDLFHARFAPEARDGAERHATTLLVTIEEALEKVSSLDEDRILRRFLNIIQATLRTNFFQTDPQGQPKDYLSFKFDPTRIDELPLPRPMFEVFVYSPRVEAVHLRGGPVARGGLRWSDRREDFRTEVLGLMKAQMVKNAVIVPVGAKGGFVLKQPPTKREDLQREAIACYQTFIRGLLDISDNRVAGHIVAPPRVVRYDRDDPYLVVAADKGTATFSDIANGISTDYGFWLGDAFASGGSAGYDHKKMGITARGAWESVKRHFREMGKDIQTRDDITVVGIGDMSGDVFGNGMLLSRHLKVLAAFNHLHVFIDPNPDPEISFRERERLFALPRSSWDDYDKSLLSAGGAVYPRAAKSIALSPEARAALGIR
;
A
#
# COMPACT_ATOMS: atom_id res chain seq x y z
N MET A 1 -36.80 -30.33 -3.88
CA MET A 1 -36.24 -29.53 -5.01
C MET A 1 -35.84 -30.42 -6.18
N THR A 2 -35.21 -31.57 -5.92
CA THR A 2 -34.78 -32.57 -6.93
C THR A 2 -35.87 -32.98 -7.94
N SER A 3 -37.10 -33.33 -7.54
CA SER A 3 -38.11 -33.80 -8.52
C SER A 3 -38.55 -32.73 -9.55
N LYS A 4 -38.60 -31.45 -9.17
CA LYS A 4 -38.99 -30.36 -10.08
C LYS A 4 -37.91 -30.06 -11.13
N LEU A 5 -36.65 -30.33 -10.82
CA LEU A 5 -35.54 -30.18 -11.77
C LEU A 5 -35.58 -31.32 -12.79
N THR A 6 -35.81 -32.55 -12.33
CA THR A 6 -35.97 -33.71 -13.22
C THR A 6 -37.11 -33.53 -14.21
N ASP A 7 -38.28 -33.03 -13.77
CA ASP A 7 -39.42 -32.76 -14.66
C ASP A 7 -39.09 -31.74 -15.78
N LYS A 8 -38.35 -30.68 -15.44
CA LYS A 8 -37.91 -29.66 -16.41
C LYS A 8 -36.89 -30.21 -17.41
N ALA A 9 -35.94 -31.02 -16.95
CA ALA A 9 -34.99 -31.69 -17.82
C ALA A 9 -35.68 -32.63 -18.82
N THR A 10 -36.68 -33.40 -18.37
CA THR A 10 -37.50 -34.24 -19.27
C THR A 10 -38.26 -33.41 -20.30
N GLN A 11 -38.82 -32.26 -19.91
CA GLN A 11 -39.48 -31.35 -20.86
C GLN A 11 -38.51 -30.79 -21.91
N LEU A 12 -37.28 -30.47 -21.52
CA LEU A 12 -36.24 -30.00 -22.45
C LEU A 12 -35.81 -31.11 -23.42
N ILE A 13 -35.63 -32.34 -22.94
CA ILE A 13 -35.33 -33.49 -23.82
C ILE A 13 -36.46 -33.70 -24.83
N GLU A 14 -37.73 -33.66 -24.40
CA GLU A 14 -38.86 -33.77 -25.33
C GLU A 14 -38.87 -32.60 -26.34
N ARG A 15 -38.58 -31.37 -25.90
CA ARG A 15 -38.45 -30.22 -26.81
C ARG A 15 -37.34 -30.41 -27.85
N VAL A 16 -36.20 -30.97 -27.48
CA VAL A 16 -35.11 -31.31 -28.42
C VAL A 16 -35.56 -32.40 -29.40
N THR A 17 -36.31 -33.40 -28.95
CA THR A 17 -36.87 -34.43 -29.85
C THR A 17 -37.94 -33.90 -30.80
N GLU A 18 -38.69 -32.86 -30.42
CA GLU A 18 -39.60 -32.13 -31.31
C GLU A 18 -38.82 -31.41 -32.42
N LEU A 19 -37.76 -30.68 -32.06
CA LEU A 19 -36.88 -30.01 -33.04
C LEU A 19 -36.29 -31.00 -34.06
N MET A 20 -35.98 -32.23 -33.65
CA MET A 20 -35.54 -33.30 -34.56
C MET A 20 -36.63 -33.74 -35.53
N ARG A 21 -37.90 -33.82 -35.10
CA ARG A 21 -39.02 -34.16 -35.97
C ARG A 21 -39.31 -33.06 -37.00
N GLU A 22 -39.16 -31.79 -36.60
CA GLU A 22 -39.41 -30.65 -37.48
C GLU A 22 -38.33 -30.46 -38.55
N ARG A 23 -37.07 -30.79 -38.25
CA ARG A 23 -35.91 -30.41 -39.09
C ARG A 23 -35.24 -31.57 -39.84
N LEU A 24 -35.52 -32.84 -39.52
CA LEU A 24 -34.90 -34.02 -40.16
C LEU A 24 -35.87 -34.78 -41.08
N PRO A 25 -35.39 -35.43 -42.15
CA PRO A 25 -36.22 -36.27 -43.02
C PRO A 25 -36.70 -37.55 -42.31
N GLU A 26 -37.93 -38.01 -42.62
CA GLU A 26 -38.63 -39.10 -41.92
C GLU A 26 -37.79 -40.37 -41.59
N PRO A 27 -36.93 -40.91 -42.49
CA PRO A 27 -36.14 -42.11 -42.19
C PRO A 27 -35.13 -41.95 -41.05
N ALA A 28 -34.70 -40.71 -40.77
CA ALA A 28 -33.71 -40.41 -39.75
C ALA A 28 -34.34 -40.07 -38.39
N VAL A 29 -35.61 -39.65 -38.35
CA VAL A 29 -36.27 -39.12 -37.15
C VAL A 29 -36.38 -40.17 -36.04
N GLU A 30 -36.76 -41.41 -36.37
CA GLU A 30 -36.97 -42.46 -35.35
C GLU A 30 -35.66 -42.82 -34.63
N ILE A 31 -34.56 -42.95 -35.38
CA ILE A 31 -33.24 -43.31 -34.84
C ILE A 31 -32.65 -42.15 -34.04
N THR A 32 -32.78 -40.91 -34.51
CA THR A 32 -32.23 -39.73 -33.82
C THR A 32 -33.00 -39.38 -32.54
N GLN A 33 -34.33 -39.56 -32.53
CA GLN A 33 -35.12 -39.41 -31.29
C GLN A 33 -34.72 -40.45 -30.24
N SER A 34 -34.50 -41.71 -30.67
CA SER A 34 -33.97 -42.75 -29.79
C SER A 34 -32.57 -42.37 -29.28
N PHE A 35 -31.69 -41.86 -30.15
CA PHE A 35 -30.35 -41.40 -29.77
C PHE A 35 -30.41 -40.33 -28.68
N VAL A 36 -31.14 -39.23 -28.89
CA VAL A 36 -31.22 -38.11 -27.94
C VAL A 36 -31.72 -38.54 -26.57
N ARG A 37 -32.76 -39.39 -26.53
CA ARG A 37 -33.31 -39.87 -25.27
C ARG A 37 -32.28 -40.67 -24.48
N HIS A 38 -31.50 -41.53 -25.13
CA HIS A 38 -30.42 -42.25 -24.47
C HIS A 38 -29.21 -41.34 -24.16
N TYR A 39 -28.95 -40.36 -25.02
CA TYR A 39 -27.82 -39.44 -24.92
C TYR A 39 -27.88 -38.57 -23.67
N TYR A 40 -29.04 -38.00 -23.38
CA TYR A 40 -29.26 -37.14 -22.22
C TYR A 40 -29.87 -37.86 -21.00
N ALA A 41 -30.14 -39.17 -21.08
CA ALA A 41 -30.84 -39.93 -20.02
C ALA A 41 -30.18 -39.83 -18.64
N TRP A 42 -28.85 -39.78 -18.59
CA TRP A 42 -28.05 -39.83 -17.36
C TRP A 42 -27.29 -38.53 -17.07
N VAL A 43 -27.58 -37.45 -17.83
CA VAL A 43 -26.99 -36.13 -17.58
C VAL A 43 -27.72 -35.48 -16.41
N ALA A 44 -26.97 -34.78 -15.54
CA ALA A 44 -27.57 -34.09 -14.41
C ALA A 44 -28.61 -33.06 -14.90
N ALA A 45 -29.75 -32.97 -14.22
CA ALA A 45 -30.83 -32.08 -14.63
C ALA A 45 -30.41 -30.60 -14.62
N GLU A 46 -29.47 -30.23 -13.74
CA GLU A 46 -28.90 -28.89 -13.64
C GLU A 46 -28.13 -28.51 -14.92
N ASP A 47 -27.30 -29.42 -15.45
CA ASP A 47 -26.50 -29.20 -16.67
C ASP A 47 -27.35 -29.01 -17.93
N LEU A 48 -28.58 -29.57 -17.95
CA LEU A 48 -29.51 -29.46 -19.07
C LEU A 48 -30.34 -28.18 -19.02
N ILE A 49 -30.76 -27.74 -17.82
CA ILE A 49 -31.70 -26.62 -17.66
C ILE A 49 -31.06 -25.26 -17.95
N GLU A 50 -29.75 -25.14 -17.80
CA GLU A 50 -29.01 -23.90 -18.07
C GLU A 50 -28.74 -23.68 -19.57
N ARG A 51 -29.09 -24.64 -20.43
CA ARG A 51 -28.76 -24.63 -21.87
C ARG A 51 -29.96 -24.25 -22.73
N ASP A 52 -29.69 -23.59 -23.84
CA ASP A 52 -30.69 -23.36 -24.88
C ASP A 52 -31.05 -24.70 -25.57
N PRO A 53 -32.34 -25.01 -25.77
CA PRO A 53 -32.75 -26.20 -26.53
C PRO A 53 -32.13 -26.32 -27.92
N GLU A 54 -31.81 -25.21 -28.60
CA GLU A 54 -31.16 -25.25 -29.91
C GLU A 54 -29.70 -25.73 -29.84
N ASP A 55 -28.96 -25.34 -28.79
CA ASP A 55 -27.59 -25.80 -28.58
C ASP A 55 -27.55 -27.28 -28.15
N LEU A 56 -28.50 -27.71 -27.31
CA LEU A 56 -28.66 -29.14 -26.95
C LEU A 56 -29.01 -30.00 -28.17
N TYR A 57 -29.87 -29.48 -29.05
CA TYR A 57 -30.19 -30.11 -30.33
C TYR A 57 -28.94 -30.21 -31.22
N GLY A 58 -28.20 -29.11 -31.35
CA GLY A 58 -26.98 -29.02 -32.16
C GLY A 58 -25.89 -29.97 -31.71
N ALA A 59 -25.59 -30.01 -30.40
CA ALA A 59 -24.60 -30.91 -29.82
C ALA A 59 -24.95 -32.39 -30.06
N ALA A 60 -26.20 -32.80 -29.77
CA ALA A 60 -26.62 -34.18 -29.96
C ALA A 60 -26.63 -34.59 -31.45
N LEU A 61 -27.07 -33.71 -32.34
CA LEU A 61 -27.09 -33.99 -33.78
C LEU A 61 -25.66 -34.05 -34.36
N SER A 62 -24.78 -33.17 -33.89
CA SER A 62 -23.37 -33.16 -34.27
C SER A 62 -22.70 -34.49 -33.92
N HIS A 63 -22.89 -34.96 -32.69
CA HIS A 63 -22.31 -36.21 -32.23
C HIS A 63 -22.98 -37.43 -32.90
N TRP A 64 -24.29 -37.37 -33.13
CA TRP A 64 -24.99 -38.39 -33.92
C TRP A 64 -24.39 -38.50 -35.33
N ASN A 65 -24.15 -37.38 -36.01
CA ASN A 65 -23.53 -37.36 -37.34
C ASN A 65 -22.15 -38.02 -37.35
N LEU A 66 -21.34 -37.78 -36.31
CA LEU A 66 -20.05 -38.45 -36.13
C LEU A 66 -20.21 -39.97 -35.96
N SER A 67 -21.26 -40.40 -35.25
CA SER A 67 -21.55 -41.82 -34.98
C SER A 67 -22.13 -42.60 -36.16
N ARG A 68 -22.57 -41.92 -37.24
CA ARG A 68 -23.32 -42.55 -38.35
C ARG A 68 -22.58 -43.69 -39.03
N GLN A 69 -21.27 -43.55 -39.23
CA GLN A 69 -20.45 -44.57 -39.89
C GLN A 69 -19.20 -44.83 -39.05
N ARG A 70 -19.09 -46.05 -38.52
CA ARG A 70 -17.93 -46.51 -37.74
C ARG A 70 -17.70 -47.99 -37.98
N ARG A 71 -16.44 -48.38 -38.18
CA ARG A 71 -16.04 -49.78 -38.21
C ARG A 71 -15.76 -50.27 -36.77
N PRO A 72 -16.17 -51.50 -36.39
CA PRO A 72 -15.81 -52.09 -35.11
C PRO A 72 -14.30 -52.06 -34.87
N GLY A 73 -13.86 -51.84 -33.62
CA GLY A 73 -12.44 -51.78 -33.28
C GLY A 73 -11.75 -50.43 -33.54
N ILE A 74 -12.35 -49.54 -34.33
CA ILE A 74 -11.76 -48.24 -34.68
C ILE A 74 -12.49 -47.12 -33.93
N PRO A 75 -11.79 -46.34 -33.07
CA PRO A 75 -12.37 -45.16 -32.43
C PRO A 75 -12.43 -43.99 -33.42
N ILE A 76 -13.47 -43.16 -33.29
CA ILE A 76 -13.57 -41.87 -33.99
C ILE A 76 -13.48 -40.77 -32.95
N ILE A 77 -12.57 -39.82 -33.13
CA ILE A 77 -12.41 -38.63 -32.28
C ILE A 77 -12.46 -37.37 -33.12
N ARG A 78 -13.27 -36.40 -32.67
CA ARG A 78 -13.34 -35.05 -33.23
C ARG A 78 -13.09 -34.03 -32.11
N VAL A 79 -12.18 -33.09 -32.34
CA VAL A 79 -11.86 -31.97 -31.45
C VAL A 79 -12.04 -30.69 -32.26
N TYR A 80 -12.93 -29.80 -31.83
CA TYR A 80 -13.25 -28.57 -32.58
C TYR A 80 -13.96 -27.52 -31.71
N ASN A 81 -14.06 -26.29 -32.23
CA ASN A 81 -14.83 -25.22 -31.63
C ASN A 81 -16.15 -25.04 -32.41
N PRO A 82 -17.31 -25.40 -31.86
CA PRO A 82 -18.59 -25.20 -32.53
C PRO A 82 -18.85 -23.71 -32.79
N SER A 83 -19.20 -23.40 -34.03
CA SER A 83 -19.57 -22.06 -34.51
C SER A 83 -20.91 -22.17 -35.24
N PHE A 84 -21.81 -21.21 -35.02
CA PHE A 84 -23.14 -21.27 -35.63
C PHE A 84 -23.07 -21.28 -37.17
N GLU A 85 -22.10 -20.56 -37.75
CA GLU A 85 -21.91 -20.44 -39.20
C GLU A 85 -21.44 -21.75 -39.86
N GLU A 86 -20.48 -22.48 -39.24
CA GLU A 86 -19.91 -23.70 -39.85
C GLU A 86 -20.61 -24.98 -39.38
N HIS A 87 -21.16 -24.99 -38.16
CA HIS A 87 -21.65 -26.20 -37.48
C HIS A 87 -23.16 -26.17 -37.18
N GLY A 88 -23.83 -25.03 -37.35
CA GLY A 88 -25.27 -24.88 -37.07
C GLY A 88 -25.64 -24.84 -35.59
N TRP A 89 -24.64 -24.77 -34.71
CA TRP A 89 -24.76 -24.58 -33.26
C TRP A 89 -23.47 -24.01 -32.70
N GLN A 90 -23.50 -23.44 -31.50
CA GLN A 90 -22.32 -22.83 -30.90
C GLN A 90 -22.17 -23.22 -29.44
N CYS A 91 -20.92 -23.19 -28.97
CA CYS A 91 -20.64 -23.22 -27.54
C CYS A 91 -19.41 -22.35 -27.24
N THR A 92 -19.28 -21.94 -25.99
CA THR A 92 -18.14 -21.15 -25.53
C THR A 92 -16.86 -21.97 -25.37
N HIS A 93 -16.96 -23.29 -25.45
CA HIS A 93 -15.92 -24.27 -25.12
C HIS A 93 -15.34 -24.96 -26.37
N THR A 94 -14.24 -25.70 -26.19
CA THR A 94 -13.79 -26.68 -27.18
C THR A 94 -14.51 -27.99 -26.90
N VAL A 95 -15.03 -28.62 -27.96
CA VAL A 95 -15.78 -29.88 -27.89
C VAL A 95 -14.90 -31.04 -28.32
N VAL A 96 -14.92 -32.10 -27.52
CA VAL A 96 -14.30 -33.39 -27.81
C VAL A 96 -15.39 -34.44 -27.87
N GLU A 97 -15.64 -34.99 -29.06
CA GLU A 97 -16.59 -36.09 -29.29
C GLU A 97 -15.83 -37.37 -29.63
N ILE A 98 -16.22 -38.47 -29.00
CA ILE A 98 -15.57 -39.78 -29.11
C ILE A 98 -16.64 -40.86 -29.28
N VAL A 99 -16.51 -41.69 -30.31
CA VAL A 99 -17.32 -42.90 -30.48
C VAL A 99 -16.39 -44.11 -30.59
N THR A 100 -16.52 -45.07 -29.67
CA THR A 100 -15.66 -46.26 -29.59
C THR A 100 -16.42 -47.47 -29.05
N ASP A 101 -15.81 -48.66 -29.12
CA ASP A 101 -16.40 -49.85 -28.49
C ASP A 101 -16.45 -49.67 -26.97
N ASP A 102 -17.54 -50.11 -26.33
CA ASP A 102 -17.67 -49.99 -24.87
C ASP A 102 -16.67 -50.88 -24.14
N MET A 103 -15.92 -50.27 -23.22
CA MET A 103 -14.85 -50.90 -22.44
C MET A 103 -14.75 -50.23 -21.06
N PRO A 104 -14.29 -50.95 -20.02
CA PRO A 104 -13.97 -50.33 -18.73
C PRO A 104 -12.95 -49.19 -18.86
N PHE A 105 -13.01 -48.23 -17.93
CA PHE A 105 -12.05 -47.12 -17.75
C PHE A 105 -12.03 -46.02 -18.82
N LEU A 106 -12.92 -46.05 -19.82
CA LEU A 106 -12.93 -45.04 -20.90
C LEU A 106 -13.07 -43.60 -20.37
N VAL A 107 -14.14 -43.30 -19.63
CA VAL A 107 -14.46 -41.94 -19.16
C VAL A 107 -13.34 -41.39 -18.26
N ASP A 108 -12.88 -42.18 -17.29
CA ASP A 108 -11.81 -41.76 -16.39
C ASP A 108 -10.50 -41.47 -17.14
N SER A 109 -10.15 -42.31 -18.12
CA SER A 109 -8.90 -42.17 -18.88
C SER A 109 -8.95 -40.98 -19.83
N MET A 110 -10.10 -40.68 -20.43
CA MET A 110 -10.28 -39.49 -21.28
C MET A 110 -10.22 -38.21 -20.44
N THR A 111 -10.91 -38.17 -19.30
CA THR A 111 -10.90 -37.04 -18.37
C THR A 111 -9.48 -36.77 -17.85
N MET A 112 -8.73 -37.83 -17.60
CA MET A 112 -7.34 -37.75 -17.19
C MET A 112 -6.43 -37.11 -18.26
N GLU A 113 -6.56 -37.52 -19.52
CA GLU A 113 -5.76 -36.93 -20.60
C GLU A 113 -6.12 -35.46 -20.83
N LEU A 114 -7.41 -35.09 -20.73
CA LEU A 114 -7.85 -33.69 -20.78
C LEU A 114 -7.19 -32.84 -19.67
N ASN A 115 -7.21 -33.34 -18.42
CA ASN A 115 -6.55 -32.67 -17.29
C ASN A 115 -5.02 -32.58 -17.46
N ARG A 116 -4.38 -33.54 -18.15
CA ARG A 116 -2.93 -33.51 -18.43
C ARG A 116 -2.54 -32.34 -19.33
N HIS A 117 -3.44 -31.93 -20.22
CA HIS A 117 -3.29 -30.73 -21.04
C HIS A 117 -3.63 -29.43 -20.27
N GLY A 118 -3.93 -29.51 -18.97
CA GLY A 118 -4.29 -28.36 -18.14
C GLY A 118 -5.70 -27.83 -18.39
N LEU A 119 -6.56 -28.64 -19.02
CA LEU A 119 -7.92 -28.26 -19.40
C LEU A 119 -8.92 -28.65 -18.33
N THR A 120 -9.76 -27.70 -17.92
CA THR A 120 -10.92 -27.94 -17.07
C THR A 120 -12.04 -28.57 -17.89
N VAL A 121 -12.66 -29.64 -17.36
CA VAL A 121 -13.82 -30.28 -17.98
C VAL A 121 -15.09 -29.64 -17.41
N HIS A 122 -15.85 -28.97 -18.28
CA HIS A 122 -17.08 -28.24 -17.94
C HIS A 122 -18.33 -29.11 -18.07
N GLN A 123 -18.32 -30.06 -19.02
CA GLN A 123 -19.44 -30.98 -19.22
C GLN A 123 -18.95 -32.33 -19.70
N VAL A 124 -19.61 -33.41 -19.24
CA VAL A 124 -19.39 -34.77 -19.71
C VAL A 124 -20.73 -35.43 -20.01
N ILE A 125 -20.87 -35.95 -21.23
CA ILE A 125 -22.01 -36.79 -21.64
C ILE A 125 -21.44 -38.09 -22.17
N HIS A 126 -21.76 -39.23 -21.55
CA HIS A 126 -21.10 -40.50 -21.87
C HIS A 126 -22.03 -41.73 -21.92
N PRO A 127 -23.16 -41.69 -22.66
CA PRO A 127 -24.04 -42.85 -22.82
C PRO A 127 -23.32 -44.06 -23.43
N VAL A 128 -23.67 -45.25 -22.95
CA VAL A 128 -23.38 -46.51 -23.63
C VAL A 128 -24.60 -46.89 -24.46
N LEU A 129 -24.45 -46.94 -25.77
CA LEU A 129 -25.52 -47.23 -26.72
C LEU A 129 -25.35 -48.65 -27.28
N ARG A 130 -26.41 -49.45 -27.24
CA ARG A 130 -26.45 -50.71 -27.98
C ARG A 130 -26.89 -50.42 -29.41
N VAL A 131 -26.05 -50.74 -30.39
CA VAL A 131 -26.29 -50.39 -31.80
C VAL A 131 -26.23 -51.59 -32.72
N ALA A 132 -27.04 -51.55 -33.78
CA ALA A 132 -26.93 -52.45 -34.93
C ALA A 132 -26.37 -51.67 -36.12
N ARG A 133 -25.27 -52.16 -36.71
CA ARG A 133 -24.62 -51.58 -37.89
C ARG A 133 -24.64 -52.54 -39.07
N ASP A 134 -24.61 -52.01 -40.29
CA ASP A 134 -24.39 -52.81 -41.50
C ASP A 134 -22.91 -53.19 -41.71
N ALA A 135 -22.61 -53.94 -42.78
CA ALA A 135 -21.26 -54.38 -43.11
C ALA A 135 -20.28 -53.22 -43.43
N ASP A 136 -20.80 -52.07 -43.85
CA ASP A 136 -20.02 -50.86 -44.16
C ASP A 136 -19.85 -49.92 -42.95
N GLY A 137 -20.43 -50.31 -41.80
CA GLY A 137 -20.35 -49.60 -40.53
C GLY A 137 -21.45 -48.55 -40.31
N HIS A 138 -22.47 -48.49 -41.16
CA HIS A 138 -23.57 -47.53 -40.99
C HIS A 138 -24.53 -47.94 -39.88
N LEU A 139 -24.87 -46.98 -39.02
CA LEU A 139 -25.84 -47.15 -37.94
C LEU A 139 -27.25 -47.39 -38.50
N GLN A 140 -27.82 -48.57 -38.27
CA GLN A 140 -29.17 -48.93 -38.68
C GLN A 140 -30.20 -48.69 -37.59
N ARG A 141 -29.91 -49.08 -36.34
CA ARG A 141 -30.85 -48.99 -35.21
C ARG A 141 -30.11 -48.82 -33.88
N ILE A 142 -30.74 -48.11 -32.94
CA ILE A 142 -30.36 -48.06 -31.53
C ILE A 142 -31.31 -48.99 -30.78
N LEU A 143 -30.74 -50.01 -30.14
CA LEU A 143 -31.48 -51.07 -29.47
C LEU A 143 -31.70 -50.70 -27.99
N PRO A 144 -32.79 -51.18 -27.36
CA PRO A 144 -33.01 -51.00 -25.92
C PRO A 144 -31.89 -51.63 -25.09
N GLY A 145 -31.59 -51.05 -23.93
CA GLY A 145 -30.64 -51.63 -22.98
C GLY A 145 -31.06 -53.04 -22.52
N GLY A 146 -30.10 -53.97 -22.44
CA GLY A 146 -30.32 -55.33 -21.94
C GLY A 146 -30.61 -56.41 -23.00
N THR A 147 -30.61 -56.07 -24.30
CA THR A 147 -30.67 -57.07 -25.38
C THR A 147 -29.29 -57.63 -25.72
N ASP A 148 -29.20 -58.92 -26.05
CA ASP A 148 -27.95 -59.56 -26.53
C ASP A 148 -27.65 -59.30 -28.01
N GLU A 149 -28.60 -58.70 -28.74
CA GLU A 149 -28.41 -58.27 -30.13
C GLU A 149 -27.63 -56.93 -30.19
N GLY A 150 -26.72 -56.82 -31.17
CA GLY A 150 -25.95 -55.60 -31.44
C GLY A 150 -24.59 -55.49 -30.71
N VAL A 151 -23.93 -54.35 -30.87
CA VAL A 151 -22.63 -54.03 -30.23
C VAL A 151 -22.83 -52.86 -29.27
N SER A 152 -22.18 -52.89 -28.11
CA SER A 152 -22.14 -51.74 -27.19
C SER A 152 -21.09 -50.74 -27.64
N GLU A 153 -21.49 -49.48 -27.79
CA GLU A 153 -20.60 -48.37 -28.12
C GLU A 153 -20.68 -47.28 -27.06
N ALA A 154 -19.52 -46.85 -26.58
CA ALA A 154 -19.39 -45.68 -25.72
C ALA A 154 -19.34 -44.42 -26.59
N THR A 155 -20.30 -43.51 -26.36
CA THR A 155 -20.42 -42.23 -27.06
C THR A 155 -20.15 -41.13 -26.05
N MET A 156 -18.98 -40.49 -26.10
CA MET A 156 -18.52 -39.54 -25.08
C MET A 156 -18.33 -38.13 -25.66
N HIS A 157 -18.90 -37.14 -25.01
CA HIS A 157 -18.79 -35.71 -25.34
C HIS A 157 -18.25 -34.97 -24.12
N PHE A 158 -17.17 -34.23 -24.33
CA PHE A 158 -16.56 -33.37 -23.34
C PHE A 158 -16.55 -31.93 -23.83
N GLU A 159 -16.94 -31.00 -22.96
CA GLU A 159 -16.70 -29.58 -23.16
C GLU A 159 -15.56 -29.14 -22.25
N VAL A 160 -14.51 -28.55 -22.82
CA VAL A 160 -13.30 -28.14 -22.10
C VAL A 160 -12.96 -26.67 -22.34
N ASP A 161 -11.99 -26.15 -21.59
CA ASP A 161 -11.42 -24.82 -21.81
C ASP A 161 -11.12 -24.58 -23.30
N ARG A 162 -11.51 -23.40 -23.80
CA ARG A 162 -11.45 -23.09 -25.23
C ARG A 162 -10.00 -23.02 -25.70
N ILE A 163 -9.64 -23.90 -26.61
CA ILE A 163 -8.35 -23.92 -27.32
C ILE A 163 -8.54 -23.13 -28.62
N THR A 164 -7.69 -22.15 -28.89
CA THR A 164 -7.71 -21.39 -30.15
C THR A 164 -6.65 -21.84 -31.14
N ASP A 165 -5.59 -22.48 -30.64
CA ASP A 165 -4.47 -22.96 -31.44
C ASP A 165 -4.76 -24.33 -32.08
N PRO A 166 -4.71 -24.46 -33.42
CA PRO A 166 -4.96 -25.74 -34.10
C PRO A 166 -3.93 -26.83 -33.78
N GLU A 167 -2.67 -26.48 -33.49
CA GLU A 167 -1.62 -27.45 -33.16
C GLU A 167 -1.93 -28.11 -31.80
N SER A 168 -2.29 -27.30 -30.80
CA SER A 168 -2.75 -27.76 -29.49
C SER A 168 -3.98 -28.69 -29.57
N MET A 169 -4.94 -28.43 -30.48
CA MET A 169 -6.08 -29.33 -30.70
C MET A 169 -5.66 -30.66 -31.35
N ALA A 170 -4.72 -30.63 -32.30
CA ALA A 170 -4.19 -31.82 -32.94
C ALA A 170 -3.43 -32.69 -31.93
N ASP A 171 -2.64 -32.07 -31.06
CA ASP A 171 -1.92 -32.73 -29.97
C ASP A 171 -2.88 -33.37 -28.97
N LEU A 172 -3.93 -32.67 -28.56
CA LEU A 172 -4.97 -33.22 -27.69
C LEU A 172 -5.64 -34.45 -28.34
N ARG A 173 -6.00 -34.35 -29.61
CA ARG A 173 -6.59 -35.46 -30.37
C ARG A 173 -5.65 -36.67 -30.43
N ALA A 174 -4.35 -36.44 -30.66
CA ALA A 174 -3.34 -37.49 -30.67
C ALA A 174 -3.14 -38.12 -29.28
N GLY A 175 -3.18 -37.32 -28.21
CA GLY A 175 -3.15 -37.76 -26.82
C GLY A 175 -4.32 -38.69 -26.48
N LEU A 176 -5.55 -38.27 -26.80
CA LEU A 176 -6.77 -39.05 -26.58
C LEU A 176 -6.76 -40.37 -27.36
N LEU A 177 -6.30 -40.36 -28.62
CA LEU A 177 -6.15 -41.59 -29.41
C LEU A 177 -5.16 -42.57 -28.78
N ARG A 178 -4.02 -42.09 -28.26
CA ARG A 178 -3.06 -42.94 -27.54
C ARG A 178 -3.67 -43.53 -26.27
N ALA A 179 -4.33 -42.70 -25.45
CA ALA A 179 -4.98 -43.16 -24.23
C ALA A 179 -6.09 -44.21 -24.51
N LEU A 180 -6.88 -44.05 -25.57
CA LEU A 180 -7.86 -45.08 -25.99
C LEU A 180 -7.19 -46.38 -26.44
N GLY A 181 -6.05 -46.28 -27.14
CA GLY A 181 -5.25 -47.44 -27.53
C GLY A 181 -4.73 -48.21 -26.31
N ASP A 182 -4.23 -47.49 -25.31
CA ASP A 182 -3.75 -48.03 -24.04
C ASP A 182 -4.87 -48.73 -23.25
N VAL A 183 -6.06 -48.11 -23.15
CA VAL A 183 -7.24 -48.72 -22.52
C VAL A 183 -7.60 -50.04 -23.22
N ARG A 184 -7.67 -50.02 -24.55
CA ARG A 184 -8.01 -51.21 -25.35
C ARG A 184 -6.99 -52.33 -25.13
N ALA A 185 -5.70 -52.03 -25.22
CA ALA A 185 -4.64 -53.02 -25.03
C ALA A 185 -4.70 -53.65 -23.63
N ALA A 186 -4.90 -52.83 -22.59
CA ALA A 186 -5.03 -53.32 -21.21
C ALA A 186 -6.26 -54.22 -21.01
N VAL A 187 -7.41 -53.85 -21.58
CA VAL A 187 -8.68 -54.60 -21.44
C VAL A 187 -8.66 -55.91 -22.23
N GLU A 188 -8.16 -55.91 -23.48
CA GLU A 188 -8.05 -57.11 -24.31
C GLU A 188 -7.11 -58.16 -23.69
N ASP A 189 -5.95 -57.73 -23.18
CA ASP A 189 -4.94 -58.63 -22.63
C ASP A 189 -5.17 -58.98 -21.15
N TRP A 190 -6.13 -58.33 -20.47
CA TRP A 190 -6.41 -58.54 -19.04
C TRP A 190 -6.60 -60.02 -18.65
N PRO A 191 -7.41 -60.84 -19.37
CA PRO A 191 -7.56 -62.25 -19.03
C PRO A 191 -6.23 -63.02 -19.07
N VAL A 192 -5.40 -62.73 -20.08
CA VAL A 192 -4.10 -63.38 -20.29
C VAL A 192 -3.10 -62.94 -19.22
N MET A 193 -3.05 -61.65 -18.88
CA MET A 193 -2.18 -61.14 -17.81
C MET A 193 -2.53 -61.76 -16.45
N ARG A 194 -3.83 -61.93 -16.16
CA ARG A 194 -4.33 -62.59 -14.95
C ARG A 194 -3.98 -64.08 -14.91
N GLU A 195 -4.14 -64.78 -16.04
CA GLU A 195 -3.75 -66.19 -16.17
C GLU A 195 -2.24 -66.35 -15.95
N ARG A 196 -1.40 -65.51 -16.57
CA ARG A 196 0.05 -65.50 -16.36
C ARG A 196 0.41 -65.35 -14.88
N LEU A 197 -0.22 -64.44 -14.14
CA LEU A 197 0.06 -64.31 -12.71
C LEU A 197 -0.36 -65.55 -11.91
N THR A 198 -1.46 -66.20 -12.31
CA THR A 198 -1.94 -67.44 -11.69
C THR A 198 -0.97 -68.60 -11.96
N ASP A 199 -0.45 -68.70 -13.18
CA ASP A 199 0.58 -69.67 -13.56
C ASP A 199 1.88 -69.44 -12.76
N ILE A 200 2.29 -68.19 -12.61
CA ILE A 200 3.45 -67.82 -11.78
C ILE A 200 3.23 -68.28 -10.34
N ALA A 201 2.05 -68.01 -9.77
CA ALA A 201 1.71 -68.43 -8.41
C ALA A 201 1.71 -69.96 -8.24
N ALA A 202 1.27 -70.73 -9.26
CA ALA A 202 1.33 -72.19 -9.25
C ALA A 202 2.78 -72.71 -9.38
N GLY A 203 3.60 -72.07 -10.21
CA GLY A 203 5.00 -72.44 -10.42
C GLY A 203 5.89 -72.30 -9.17
N LEU A 204 5.51 -71.43 -8.22
CA LEU A 204 6.23 -71.28 -6.94
C LEU A 204 6.18 -72.53 -6.05
N GLU A 205 5.25 -73.47 -6.26
CA GLU A 205 5.15 -74.71 -5.46
C GLU A 205 6.35 -75.65 -5.67
N THR A 206 6.96 -75.60 -6.85
CA THR A 206 8.07 -76.49 -7.24
C THR A 206 9.41 -75.76 -7.34
N ALA A 207 9.41 -74.43 -7.20
CA ALA A 207 10.61 -73.59 -7.31
C ALA A 207 11.48 -73.65 -6.03
N LYS A 208 12.80 -73.79 -6.19
CA LYS A 208 13.76 -73.64 -5.07
C LYS A 208 14.05 -72.15 -4.85
N LEU A 209 13.31 -71.55 -3.92
CA LEU A 209 13.47 -70.15 -3.53
C LEU A 209 14.36 -70.01 -2.28
N PRO A 210 15.13 -68.91 -2.14
CA PRO A 210 15.90 -68.61 -0.94
C PRO A 210 15.00 -68.05 0.19
N LEU A 211 13.86 -68.68 0.47
CA LEU A 211 12.86 -68.27 1.46
C LEU A 211 12.39 -69.44 2.32
N HIS A 212 11.89 -69.16 3.53
CA HIS A 212 11.24 -70.17 4.36
C HIS A 212 9.90 -70.61 3.74
N ALA A 213 9.48 -71.87 3.97
CA ALA A 213 8.25 -72.43 3.40
C ALA A 213 6.98 -71.59 3.72
N SER A 214 6.92 -70.97 4.89
CA SER A 214 5.82 -70.05 5.26
C SER A 214 5.80 -68.77 4.43
N GLU A 215 6.96 -68.24 4.05
CA GLU A 215 7.09 -67.02 3.24
C GLU A 215 6.78 -67.29 1.77
N VAL A 216 7.16 -68.47 1.26
CA VAL A 216 6.74 -68.95 -0.07
C VAL A 216 5.22 -69.09 -0.13
N GLY A 217 4.60 -69.65 0.92
CA GLY A 217 3.15 -69.74 1.04
C GLY A 217 2.45 -68.37 1.05
N ASP A 218 2.94 -67.41 1.84
CA ASP A 218 2.40 -66.04 1.88
C ASP A 218 2.55 -65.32 0.52
N MET A 219 3.67 -65.51 -0.17
CA MET A 219 3.89 -64.97 -1.53
C MET A 219 2.90 -65.57 -2.54
N GLN A 220 2.70 -66.88 -2.49
CA GLN A 220 1.74 -67.56 -3.36
C GLN A 220 0.30 -67.10 -3.12
N GLU A 221 -0.12 -67.01 -1.86
CA GLU A 221 -1.44 -66.50 -1.47
C GLU A 221 -1.61 -65.05 -1.91
N PHE A 222 -0.55 -64.23 -1.81
CA PHE A 222 -0.57 -62.85 -2.30
C PHE A 222 -0.75 -62.75 -3.81
N LEU A 223 -0.01 -63.52 -4.62
CA LEU A 223 -0.17 -63.46 -6.07
C LEU A 223 -1.57 -63.93 -6.51
N ARG A 224 -2.13 -64.96 -5.86
CA ARG A 224 -3.53 -65.37 -6.08
C ARG A 224 -4.52 -64.29 -5.65
N TRP A 225 -4.24 -63.59 -4.54
CA TRP A 225 -5.03 -62.46 -4.07
C TRP A 225 -4.99 -61.30 -5.07
N VAL A 226 -3.81 -60.92 -5.57
CA VAL A 226 -3.65 -59.91 -6.64
C VAL A 226 -4.45 -60.29 -7.89
N ALA A 227 -4.41 -61.56 -8.32
CA ALA A 227 -5.18 -62.06 -9.46
C ALA A 227 -6.71 -62.04 -9.25
N ASN A 228 -7.19 -62.06 -8.01
CA ASN A 228 -8.59 -62.10 -7.65
C ASN A 228 -9.16 -60.69 -7.38
N GLU A 229 -9.19 -59.84 -8.41
CA GLU A 229 -9.82 -58.49 -8.41
C GLU A 229 -9.20 -57.44 -7.46
N HIS A 230 -8.09 -57.76 -6.80
CA HIS A 230 -7.36 -56.80 -5.95
C HIS A 230 -6.35 -55.93 -6.72
N PHE A 231 -6.16 -56.20 -8.01
CA PHE A 231 -5.25 -55.47 -8.89
C PHE A 231 -5.82 -55.29 -10.30
N THR A 232 -5.77 -54.07 -10.83
CA THR A 232 -6.07 -53.78 -12.22
C THR A 232 -4.81 -53.98 -13.05
N PHE A 233 -4.77 -55.06 -13.83
CA PHE A 233 -3.64 -55.39 -14.70
C PHE A 233 -3.61 -54.46 -15.92
N LEU A 234 -2.49 -53.77 -16.13
CA LEU A 234 -2.32 -52.84 -17.23
C LEU A 234 -1.19 -53.25 -18.18
N GLY A 235 -0.17 -53.97 -17.70
CA GLY A 235 0.89 -54.48 -18.56
C GLY A 235 1.60 -55.68 -17.98
N TYR A 236 2.17 -56.51 -18.86
CA TYR A 236 3.02 -57.65 -18.48
C TYR A 236 4.18 -57.80 -19.46
N ARG A 237 5.36 -58.20 -18.98
CA ARG A 237 6.49 -58.58 -19.85
C ARG A 237 7.48 -59.51 -19.14
N ASP A 238 8.05 -60.44 -19.90
CA ASP A 238 9.16 -61.28 -19.43
C ASP A 238 10.51 -60.62 -19.74
N TYR A 239 11.45 -60.74 -18.81
CA TYR A 239 12.83 -60.29 -18.93
C TYR A 239 13.81 -61.43 -18.63
N GLU A 240 14.89 -61.50 -19.39
CA GLU A 240 16.01 -62.42 -19.18
C GLU A 240 17.22 -61.65 -18.65
N LEU A 241 17.94 -62.26 -17.70
CA LEU A 241 19.17 -61.69 -17.17
C LEU A 241 20.33 -62.07 -18.09
N LEU A 242 20.92 -61.07 -18.76
CA LEU A 242 22.05 -61.22 -19.67
C LEU A 242 23.24 -60.39 -19.17
N GLU A 243 24.42 -60.98 -19.20
CA GLU A 243 25.68 -60.29 -18.93
C GLU A 243 26.16 -59.58 -20.21
N LYS A 244 26.24 -58.24 -20.16
CA LYS A 244 26.83 -57.40 -21.21
C LYS A 244 27.94 -56.55 -20.60
N ASP A 245 29.13 -56.57 -21.20
CA ASP A 245 30.30 -55.79 -20.79
C ASP A 245 30.69 -55.94 -19.29
N GLY A 246 30.52 -57.15 -18.73
CA GLY A 246 30.80 -57.44 -17.31
C GLY A 246 29.76 -56.89 -16.33
N GLN A 247 28.61 -56.42 -16.83
CA GLN A 247 27.46 -55.98 -16.05
C GLN A 247 26.22 -56.84 -16.35
N LEU A 248 25.52 -57.24 -15.30
CA LEU A 248 24.26 -57.97 -15.41
C LEU A 248 23.14 -57.00 -15.80
N SER A 249 22.40 -57.30 -16.87
CA SER A 249 21.32 -56.47 -17.41
C SER A 249 20.08 -57.31 -17.71
N LEU A 250 18.87 -56.82 -17.40
CA LEU A 250 17.62 -57.44 -17.81
C LEU A 250 17.26 -56.99 -19.23
N CYS A 251 17.12 -57.93 -20.14
CA CYS A 251 16.68 -57.71 -21.52
C CYS A 251 15.27 -58.25 -21.70
N ALA A 252 14.39 -57.45 -22.32
CA ALA A 252 13.01 -57.86 -22.59
C ALA A 252 12.98 -59.04 -23.57
N VAL A 253 12.18 -60.07 -23.27
CA VAL A 253 11.94 -61.19 -24.18
C VAL A 253 11.01 -60.71 -25.31
N PRO A 254 11.42 -60.81 -26.58
CA PRO A 254 10.60 -60.36 -27.72
C PRO A 254 9.20 -61.00 -27.72
N ARG A 255 8.16 -60.23 -28.05
CA ARG A 255 6.76 -60.69 -28.12
C ARG A 255 6.15 -61.25 -26.81
N SER A 256 6.81 -61.09 -25.67
CA SER A 256 6.24 -61.42 -24.35
C SER A 256 5.36 -60.31 -23.77
N GLY A 257 5.39 -59.12 -24.38
CA GLY A 257 4.70 -57.93 -23.90
C GLY A 257 3.18 -57.99 -24.08
N LEU A 258 2.44 -57.62 -23.04
CA LEU A 258 0.98 -57.51 -23.02
C LEU A 258 0.55 -56.14 -22.46
N GLY A 259 -0.65 -55.69 -22.84
CA GLY A 259 -1.23 -54.42 -22.38
C GLY A 259 -0.39 -53.21 -22.79
N LEU A 260 -0.08 -52.34 -21.83
CA LEU A 260 0.79 -51.16 -22.02
C LEU A 260 2.21 -51.52 -22.46
N LEU A 261 2.64 -52.78 -22.29
CA LEU A 261 3.96 -53.28 -22.67
C LEU A 261 3.97 -54.06 -24.00
N ARG A 262 2.86 -54.01 -24.77
CA ARG A 262 2.68 -54.74 -26.04
C ARG A 262 3.66 -54.29 -27.15
N SER A 263 4.18 -53.05 -27.12
CA SER A 263 5.14 -52.58 -28.13
C SER A 263 6.56 -53.13 -27.91
N ASP A 264 7.24 -53.47 -29.01
CA ASP A 264 8.64 -53.89 -29.02
C ASP A 264 9.63 -52.70 -29.07
N ASP A 265 9.12 -51.45 -29.06
CA ASP A 265 9.95 -50.25 -28.98
C ASP A 265 10.66 -50.15 -27.62
N CYS A 266 11.98 -50.35 -27.65
CA CYS A 266 12.83 -50.36 -26.47
C CYS A 266 12.85 -49.04 -25.69
N ASP A 267 12.61 -47.90 -26.33
CA ASP A 267 12.64 -46.58 -25.68
C ASP A 267 11.36 -46.29 -24.88
N ILE A 268 10.18 -46.69 -25.36
CA ILE A 268 8.91 -46.58 -24.60
C ILE A 268 8.94 -47.52 -23.38
N SER A 269 9.53 -48.72 -23.54
CA SER A 269 9.75 -49.65 -22.44
C SER A 269 10.74 -49.11 -21.39
N ARG A 270 11.69 -48.25 -21.76
CA ARG A 270 12.61 -47.59 -20.82
C ARG A 270 11.93 -46.48 -20.01
N ASP A 271 11.05 -45.69 -20.62
CA ASP A 271 10.29 -44.64 -19.92
C ASP A 271 9.17 -45.19 -19.02
N LEU A 272 8.52 -46.30 -19.42
CA LEU A 272 7.50 -46.97 -18.60
C LEU A 272 8.10 -47.80 -17.47
N ALA A 273 9.23 -48.47 -17.72
CA ALA A 273 9.83 -49.41 -16.77
C ALA A 273 10.97 -48.82 -15.93
N VAL A 274 11.55 -47.66 -16.30
CA VAL A 274 12.77 -47.03 -15.73
C VAL A 274 13.52 -47.98 -14.79
N LEU A 275 14.13 -49.00 -15.41
CA LEU A 275 15.17 -49.82 -14.83
C LEU A 275 16.47 -49.47 -15.56
N PRO A 276 17.19 -48.40 -15.18
CA PRO A 276 18.62 -48.43 -15.31
C PRO A 276 19.10 -49.50 -14.32
N LEU A 277 19.53 -50.66 -14.82
CA LEU A 277 20.32 -51.59 -14.01
C LEU A 277 21.70 -50.99 -13.76
N GLU A 278 21.76 -49.96 -12.92
CA GLU A 278 22.91 -49.79 -12.05
C GLU A 278 22.61 -50.59 -10.78
N LEU A 279 22.80 -51.90 -10.86
CA LEU A 279 22.74 -52.82 -9.72
C LEU A 279 23.85 -52.47 -8.71
N SER A 280 23.68 -51.38 -7.97
CA SER A 280 24.64 -50.93 -6.96
C SER A 280 24.35 -51.51 -5.57
N ARG A 281 23.24 -52.24 -5.37
CA ARG A 281 22.88 -52.87 -4.08
C ARG A 281 22.55 -54.38 -4.22
N PRO A 282 23.51 -55.28 -3.88
CA PRO A 282 23.33 -56.74 -3.95
C PRO A 282 22.16 -57.31 -3.13
N SER A 283 21.74 -56.62 -2.06
CA SER A 283 20.69 -57.07 -1.14
C SER A 283 19.27 -57.06 -1.70
N GLN A 284 19.00 -56.23 -2.72
CA GLN A 284 17.68 -56.15 -3.37
C GLN A 284 17.49 -57.20 -4.45
N ILE A 285 18.60 -57.66 -5.06
CA ILE A 285 18.64 -58.73 -6.05
C ILE A 285 18.13 -60.04 -5.44
N ALA A 286 18.33 -60.26 -4.14
CA ALA A 286 18.02 -61.51 -3.47
C ALA A 286 16.52 -61.74 -3.15
N LYS A 287 15.64 -60.72 -3.24
CA LYS A 287 14.22 -60.88 -2.90
C LYS A 287 13.41 -61.45 -4.09
N PRO A 288 12.67 -62.57 -3.92
CA PRO A 288 11.89 -63.16 -5.01
C PRO A 288 10.71 -62.32 -5.54
N LEU A 289 10.15 -61.44 -4.71
CA LEU A 289 9.07 -60.51 -5.07
C LEU A 289 9.45 -59.08 -4.67
N ILE A 290 9.30 -58.16 -5.61
CA ILE A 290 9.48 -56.72 -5.42
C ILE A 290 8.16 -56.03 -5.70
N ILE A 291 7.69 -55.23 -4.75
CA ILE A 291 6.52 -54.34 -4.91
C ILE A 291 7.05 -52.91 -4.81
N ALA A 292 6.86 -52.09 -5.84
CA ALA A 292 7.32 -50.72 -5.88
C ALA A 292 6.39 -49.84 -6.73
N LYS A 293 6.63 -48.52 -6.80
CA LYS A 293 5.99 -47.66 -7.80
C LYS A 293 6.91 -47.50 -9.02
N ALA A 294 6.37 -47.62 -10.22
CA ALA A 294 7.10 -47.31 -11.45
C ALA A 294 7.29 -45.80 -11.61
N GLY A 295 8.29 -45.40 -12.42
CA GLY A 295 8.52 -43.99 -12.75
C GLY A 295 7.43 -43.39 -13.65
N ALA A 296 6.70 -44.22 -14.40
CA ALA A 296 5.60 -43.77 -15.25
C ALA A 296 4.26 -43.71 -14.49
N ARG A 297 3.42 -42.77 -14.92
CA ARG A 297 2.04 -42.65 -14.46
C ARG A 297 1.13 -43.44 -15.38
N SER A 298 0.04 -43.98 -14.83
CA SER A 298 -0.93 -44.71 -15.62
C SER A 298 -1.62 -43.79 -16.64
N THR A 299 -1.76 -44.28 -17.87
CA THR A 299 -2.61 -43.73 -18.93
C THR A 299 -4.02 -44.33 -18.94
N VAL A 300 -4.30 -45.27 -18.02
CA VAL A 300 -5.59 -45.94 -17.86
C VAL A 300 -6.14 -45.75 -16.43
N HIS A 301 -7.45 -45.49 -16.32
CA HIS A 301 -8.24 -45.38 -15.09
C HIS A 301 -7.94 -44.19 -14.16
N ARG A 302 -6.69 -43.93 -13.74
CA ARG A 302 -6.35 -42.77 -12.89
C ARG A 302 -4.88 -42.34 -12.97
N PRO A 303 -4.56 -41.03 -12.85
CA PRO A 303 -3.22 -40.49 -13.10
C PRO A 303 -2.27 -40.69 -11.92
N VAL A 304 -2.11 -41.91 -11.43
CA VAL A 304 -1.18 -42.23 -10.33
C VAL A 304 0.04 -42.99 -10.87
N PRO A 305 1.17 -42.98 -10.15
CA PRO A 305 2.29 -43.85 -10.48
C PRO A 305 1.84 -45.31 -10.55
N LEU A 306 2.26 -46.03 -11.59
CA LEU A 306 1.92 -47.45 -11.77
C LEU A 306 2.52 -48.28 -10.64
N ASP A 307 1.81 -49.30 -10.18
CA ASP A 307 2.32 -50.32 -9.29
C ASP A 307 3.15 -51.32 -10.10
N TYR A 308 4.36 -51.58 -9.61
CA TYR A 308 5.35 -52.49 -10.17
C TYR A 308 5.40 -53.75 -9.29
N LEU A 309 5.10 -54.91 -9.89
CA LEU A 309 5.31 -56.22 -9.28
C LEU A 309 6.36 -56.98 -10.09
N GLY A 310 7.56 -57.07 -9.54
CA GLY A 310 8.69 -57.81 -10.12
C GLY A 310 8.83 -59.17 -9.47
N ILE A 311 8.56 -60.24 -10.21
CA ILE A 311 8.73 -61.62 -9.76
C ILE A 311 9.99 -62.20 -10.38
N LYS A 312 10.99 -62.55 -9.55
CA LYS A 312 12.25 -63.11 -10.05
C LYS A 312 12.08 -64.58 -10.45
N ARG A 313 12.69 -64.96 -11.58
CA ARG A 313 12.76 -66.35 -12.04
C ARG A 313 14.08 -66.97 -11.61
N PHE A 314 14.01 -68.19 -11.07
CA PHE A 314 15.17 -68.93 -10.59
C PHE A 314 15.37 -70.21 -11.41
N ASN A 315 16.62 -70.60 -11.63
CA ASN A 315 16.96 -71.92 -12.20
C ASN A 315 16.93 -73.03 -11.14
N ALA A 316 17.20 -74.28 -11.55
CA ALA A 316 17.22 -75.44 -10.67
C ALA A 316 18.27 -75.38 -9.54
N ASP A 317 19.31 -74.55 -9.72
CA ASP A 317 20.38 -74.30 -8.76
C ASP A 317 20.08 -73.12 -7.82
N GLY A 318 18.89 -72.50 -7.95
CA GLY A 318 18.46 -71.38 -7.12
C GLY A 318 19.08 -70.03 -7.50
N GLN A 319 19.64 -69.90 -8.70
CA GLN A 319 20.19 -68.65 -9.23
C GLN A 319 19.17 -67.92 -10.08
N ILE A 320 19.22 -66.58 -10.09
CA ILE A 320 18.28 -65.73 -10.83
C ILE A 320 18.62 -65.75 -12.32
N VAL A 321 17.63 -66.08 -13.15
CA VAL A 321 17.76 -66.14 -14.62
C VAL A 321 16.94 -65.07 -15.35
N GLY A 322 16.07 -64.35 -14.63
CA GLY A 322 15.27 -63.29 -15.22
C GLY A 322 14.21 -62.75 -14.27
N GLU A 323 13.27 -61.99 -14.82
CA GLU A 323 12.17 -61.35 -14.09
C GLU A 323 10.89 -61.35 -14.92
N GLN A 324 9.76 -61.49 -14.27
CA GLN A 324 8.43 -61.32 -14.85
C GLN A 324 7.83 -60.07 -14.24
N LEU A 325 7.56 -59.09 -15.08
CA LEU A 325 7.07 -57.78 -14.68
C LEU A 325 5.56 -57.73 -14.91
N VAL A 326 4.82 -57.42 -13.85
CA VAL A 326 3.41 -57.00 -13.93
C VAL A 326 3.31 -55.52 -13.54
N LEU A 327 2.69 -54.72 -14.41
CA LEU A 327 2.35 -53.32 -14.17
C LEU A 327 0.84 -53.17 -14.02
N GLY A 328 0.42 -52.32 -13.09
CA GLY A 328 -1.00 -52.04 -12.91
C GLY A 328 -1.30 -51.10 -11.76
N LEU A 329 -2.48 -51.25 -11.17
CA LEU A 329 -2.95 -50.42 -10.06
C LEU A 329 -3.66 -51.30 -9.01
N PHE A 330 -3.32 -51.14 -7.73
CA PHE A 330 -4.14 -51.75 -6.67
C PHE A 330 -5.57 -51.19 -6.67
N THR A 331 -6.57 -52.05 -6.58
CA THR A 331 -7.99 -51.63 -6.64
C THR A 331 -8.44 -50.95 -5.34
N ALA A 332 -9.57 -50.25 -5.37
CA ALA A 332 -10.14 -49.64 -4.16
C ALA A 332 -10.35 -50.69 -3.03
N GLN A 333 -10.65 -51.93 -3.39
CA GLN A 333 -10.79 -53.03 -2.44
C GLN A 333 -9.47 -53.36 -1.73
N ALA A 334 -8.33 -53.31 -2.44
CA ALA A 334 -7.01 -53.47 -1.84
C ALA A 334 -6.70 -52.35 -0.82
N TYR A 335 -7.10 -51.11 -1.10
CA TYR A 335 -6.89 -49.98 -0.17
C TYR A 335 -7.86 -49.98 1.02
N ASN A 336 -9.05 -50.56 0.90
CA ASN A 336 -10.07 -50.55 1.95
C ASN A 336 -10.11 -51.84 2.80
N THR A 337 -9.38 -52.88 2.40
CA THR A 337 -9.25 -54.10 3.19
C THR A 337 -8.32 -53.86 4.38
N ASN A 338 -8.69 -54.39 5.56
CA ASN A 338 -7.80 -54.33 6.72
C ASN A 338 -6.46 -55.02 6.37
N PRO A 339 -5.30 -54.35 6.52
CA PRO A 339 -4.00 -54.89 6.14
C PRO A 339 -3.66 -56.26 6.75
N ARG A 340 -4.24 -56.61 7.90
CA ARG A 340 -4.06 -57.92 8.55
C ARG A 340 -4.75 -59.07 7.83
N ARG A 341 -5.64 -58.78 6.88
CA ARG A 341 -6.28 -59.77 6.00
C ARG A 341 -5.59 -59.88 4.64
N ILE A 342 -4.65 -58.98 4.35
CA ILE A 342 -3.92 -58.99 3.09
C ILE A 342 -2.70 -59.92 3.24
N PRO A 343 -2.54 -60.94 2.39
CA PRO A 343 -1.35 -61.79 2.40
C PRO A 343 -0.06 -60.95 2.24
N LEU A 344 1.08 -61.43 2.75
CA LEU A 344 2.32 -60.67 3.00
C LEU A 344 2.22 -59.58 4.09
N LEU A 345 1.21 -58.69 4.03
CA LEU A 345 1.07 -57.62 5.02
C LEU A 345 0.69 -58.15 6.40
N ARG A 346 -0.16 -59.19 6.49
CA ARG A 346 -0.49 -59.84 7.77
C ARG A 346 0.75 -60.30 8.51
N GLY A 347 1.65 -61.00 7.80
CA GLY A 347 2.89 -61.53 8.37
C GLY A 347 3.85 -60.42 8.77
N LYS A 348 3.97 -59.38 7.93
CA LYS A 348 4.78 -58.19 8.21
C LYS A 348 4.29 -57.46 9.47
N ILE A 349 2.99 -57.22 9.59
CA ILE A 349 2.39 -56.54 10.75
C ILE A 349 2.58 -57.35 12.03
N GLU A 350 2.35 -58.66 12.01
CA GLU A 350 2.58 -59.52 13.18
C GLU A 350 4.05 -59.51 13.62
N ARG A 351 5.00 -59.52 12.67
CA ARG A 351 6.43 -59.40 12.98
C ARG A 351 6.76 -58.05 13.61
N VAL A 352 6.25 -56.94 13.08
CA VAL A 352 6.46 -55.59 13.67
C VAL A 352 5.84 -55.50 15.07
N LEU A 353 4.62 -56.00 15.27
CA LEU A 353 3.98 -56.03 16.59
C LEU A 353 4.79 -56.86 17.59
N THR A 354 5.26 -58.04 17.19
CA THR A 354 6.08 -58.91 18.05
C THR A 354 7.42 -58.26 18.39
N ARG A 355 8.10 -57.68 17.40
CA ARG A 355 9.40 -57.02 17.56
C ARG A 355 9.35 -55.72 18.37
N SER A 356 8.19 -55.05 18.41
CA SER A 356 7.99 -53.85 19.24
C SER A 356 8.13 -54.12 20.74
N GLY A 357 7.95 -55.37 21.18
CA GLY A 357 7.95 -55.74 22.60
C GLY A 357 6.74 -55.20 23.39
N ILE A 358 5.79 -54.52 22.74
CA ILE A 358 4.61 -53.93 23.38
C ILE A 358 3.51 -54.98 23.51
N SER A 359 2.93 -55.10 24.71
CA SER A 359 1.83 -56.03 24.95
C SER A 359 0.60 -55.71 24.07
N PRO A 360 0.10 -56.65 23.25
CA PRO A 360 -1.03 -56.41 22.33
C PRO A 360 -2.33 -55.99 23.02
N LYS A 361 -2.50 -56.36 24.30
CA LYS A 361 -3.70 -56.07 25.10
C LYS A 361 -3.66 -54.69 25.78
N GLY A 362 -2.48 -54.08 25.88
CA GLY A 362 -2.29 -52.77 26.53
C GLY A 362 -2.75 -51.60 25.65
N HIS A 363 -2.87 -50.41 26.26
CA HIS A 363 -3.25 -49.19 25.54
C HIS A 363 -2.28 -48.86 24.39
N ALA A 364 -0.97 -48.90 24.66
CA ALA A 364 0.06 -48.70 23.65
C ALA A 364 0.01 -49.75 22.52
N GLY A 365 -0.29 -51.02 22.85
CA GLY A 365 -0.43 -52.09 21.86
C GLY A 365 -1.63 -51.92 20.94
N LYS A 366 -2.78 -51.47 21.47
CA LYS A 366 -3.96 -51.11 20.67
C LYS A 366 -3.70 -49.89 19.79
N ALA A 367 -2.99 -48.89 20.31
CA ALA A 367 -2.63 -47.69 19.55
C ALA A 367 -1.67 -48.02 18.40
N LEU A 368 -0.65 -48.85 18.64
CA LEU A 368 0.27 -49.32 17.60
C LEU A 368 -0.45 -50.13 16.52
N GLN A 369 -1.38 -51.01 16.91
CA GLN A 369 -2.23 -51.73 15.96
C GLN A 369 -3.02 -50.79 15.06
N ASN A 370 -3.69 -49.79 15.64
CA ASN A 370 -4.45 -48.80 14.86
C ASN A 370 -3.54 -47.98 13.92
N ILE A 371 -2.33 -47.61 14.36
CA ILE A 371 -1.34 -46.92 13.51
C ILE A 371 -0.99 -47.78 12.28
N LEU A 372 -0.73 -49.08 12.47
CA LEU A 372 -0.40 -50.00 11.37
C LEU A 372 -1.60 -50.27 10.45
N GLU A 373 -2.83 -50.29 10.98
CA GLU A 373 -4.05 -50.47 10.19
C GLU A 373 -4.40 -49.24 9.33
N THR A 374 -4.08 -48.04 9.82
CA THR A 374 -4.36 -46.76 9.14
C THR A 374 -3.17 -46.24 8.32
N PHE A 375 -2.01 -46.89 8.40
CA PHE A 375 -0.81 -46.53 7.67
C PHE A 375 -1.05 -46.50 6.15
N PRO A 376 -0.36 -45.61 5.39
CA PRO A 376 -0.46 -45.59 3.93
C PRO A 376 -0.16 -46.99 3.35
N ARG A 377 -1.11 -47.53 2.57
CA ARG A 377 -1.04 -48.92 2.07
C ARG A 377 0.18 -49.17 1.20
N ASP A 378 0.52 -48.22 0.35
CA ASP A 378 1.72 -48.29 -0.50
C ASP A 378 3.00 -48.42 0.33
N ASP A 379 3.11 -47.65 1.42
CA ASP A 379 4.27 -47.73 2.30
C ASP A 379 4.27 -49.02 3.13
N LEU A 380 3.11 -49.58 3.51
CA LEU A 380 3.07 -50.90 4.16
C LEU A 380 3.65 -52.00 3.24
N PHE A 381 3.35 -51.95 1.94
CA PHE A 381 3.92 -52.91 0.99
C PHE A 381 5.43 -52.73 0.83
N GLN A 382 5.88 -51.48 0.69
CA GLN A 382 7.26 -51.17 0.31
C GLN A 382 8.26 -51.08 1.47
N ALA A 383 7.83 -50.65 2.65
CA ALA A 383 8.70 -50.51 3.82
C ALA A 383 9.23 -51.86 4.29
N THR A 384 10.47 -51.88 4.75
CA THR A 384 11.05 -53.00 5.48
C THR A 384 10.45 -53.12 6.88
N ASP A 385 10.59 -54.28 7.49
CA ASP A 385 10.12 -54.52 8.86
C ASP A 385 10.78 -53.56 9.87
N ASP A 386 12.03 -53.15 9.63
CA ASP A 386 12.78 -52.20 10.46
C ASP A 386 12.24 -50.77 10.32
N GLU A 387 12.15 -50.27 9.08
CA GLU A 387 11.60 -48.93 8.80
C GLU A 387 10.17 -48.79 9.33
N LEU A 388 9.33 -49.83 9.15
CA LEU A 388 7.96 -49.80 9.62
C LEU A 388 7.88 -49.79 11.16
N LEU A 389 8.76 -50.54 11.84
CA LEU A 389 8.85 -50.53 13.29
C LEU A 389 9.28 -49.15 13.82
N ASP A 390 10.30 -48.55 13.24
CA ASP A 390 10.82 -47.24 13.65
C ASP A 390 9.79 -46.12 13.45
N ILE A 391 9.15 -46.08 12.27
CA ILE A 391 8.13 -45.07 11.96
C ILE A 391 6.90 -45.27 12.84
N ALA A 392 6.38 -46.50 12.96
CA ALA A 392 5.18 -46.75 13.76
C ALA A 392 5.39 -46.45 15.25
N THR A 393 6.57 -46.76 15.80
CA THR A 393 6.95 -46.41 17.18
C THR A 393 7.11 -44.90 17.34
N GLY A 394 7.70 -44.22 16.35
CA GLY A 394 7.81 -42.76 16.33
C GLY A 394 6.44 -42.06 16.32
N ILE A 395 5.47 -42.57 15.55
CA ILE A 395 4.09 -42.08 15.53
C ILE A 395 3.40 -42.34 16.87
N LEU A 396 3.66 -43.49 17.51
CA LEU A 396 3.13 -43.79 18.83
C LEU A 396 3.58 -42.76 19.88
N HIS A 397 4.86 -42.39 19.89
CA HIS A 397 5.39 -41.34 20.77
C HIS A 397 4.87 -39.92 20.46
N LEU A 398 4.36 -39.69 19.25
CA LEU A 398 3.76 -38.41 18.87
C LEU A 398 2.42 -38.16 19.58
N LYS A 399 1.64 -39.23 19.85
CA LYS A 399 0.38 -39.09 20.59
C LYS A 399 0.59 -38.53 22.00
N GLU A 400 1.76 -38.74 22.58
CA GLU A 400 2.14 -38.21 23.89
C GLU A 400 2.76 -36.80 23.81
N ARG A 401 3.34 -36.43 22.66
CA ARG A 401 4.05 -35.17 22.45
C ARG A 401 3.59 -34.53 21.15
N GLN A 402 2.68 -33.55 21.26
CA GLN A 402 2.06 -32.80 20.16
C GLN A 402 3.04 -31.85 19.46
N ARG A 403 4.09 -32.40 18.85
CA ARG A 403 5.13 -31.66 18.13
C ARG A 403 5.15 -32.02 16.66
N LEU A 404 5.64 -31.12 15.82
CA LEU A 404 5.92 -31.43 14.42
C LEU A 404 6.93 -32.56 14.32
N ARG A 405 6.65 -33.55 13.47
CA ARG A 405 7.55 -34.67 13.14
C ARG A 405 7.52 -34.98 11.66
N LEU A 406 8.67 -35.38 11.13
CA LEU A 406 8.87 -35.86 9.77
C LEU A 406 9.43 -37.28 9.82
N PHE A 407 8.75 -38.20 9.14
CA PHE A 407 9.30 -39.51 8.81
C PHE A 407 9.54 -39.56 7.32
N ALA A 408 10.70 -40.07 6.88
CA ALA A 408 10.98 -40.26 5.46
C ALA A 408 11.40 -41.69 5.17
N ARG A 409 10.99 -42.22 4.02
CA ARG A 409 11.39 -43.51 3.49
C ARG A 409 11.78 -43.34 2.02
N GLN A 410 12.95 -43.81 1.68
CA GLN A 410 13.47 -43.77 0.31
C GLN A 410 13.05 -45.05 -0.44
N ASP A 411 12.60 -44.91 -1.68
CA ASP A 411 12.37 -46.04 -2.60
C ASP A 411 13.67 -46.84 -2.80
N PRO A 412 13.61 -48.18 -2.84
CA PRO A 412 14.77 -49.03 -3.16
C PRO A 412 15.58 -48.63 -4.40
N PHE A 413 14.96 -47.97 -5.38
CA PHE A 413 15.58 -47.55 -6.64
C PHE A 413 15.82 -46.04 -6.73
N ASP A 414 15.78 -45.31 -5.61
CA ASP A 414 16.01 -43.85 -5.53
C ASP A 414 15.08 -43.00 -6.41
N ARG A 415 13.90 -43.52 -6.76
CA ARG A 415 12.92 -42.83 -7.64
C ARG A 415 12.02 -41.86 -6.88
N PHE A 416 11.71 -42.17 -5.63
CA PHE A 416 10.84 -41.34 -4.80
C PHE A 416 11.18 -41.44 -3.32
N VAL A 417 10.83 -40.39 -2.58
CA VAL A 417 10.92 -40.34 -1.12
C VAL A 417 9.51 -40.11 -0.57
N SER A 418 9.02 -41.09 0.19
CA SER A 418 7.76 -40.98 0.93
C SER A 418 8.03 -40.22 2.23
N CYS A 419 7.35 -39.09 2.43
CA CYS A 419 7.48 -38.24 3.61
C CYS A 419 6.16 -38.14 4.34
N LEU A 420 6.14 -38.54 5.60
CA LEU A 420 4.99 -38.42 6.49
C LEU A 420 5.24 -37.31 7.50
N VAL A 421 4.53 -36.19 7.34
CA VAL A 421 4.65 -34.99 8.18
C VAL A 421 3.42 -34.86 9.06
N TYR A 422 3.64 -34.77 10.37
CA TYR A 422 2.59 -34.46 11.33
C TYR A 422 2.68 -32.99 11.73
N VAL A 423 1.61 -32.23 11.50
CA VAL A 423 1.49 -30.81 11.87
C VAL A 423 0.29 -30.60 12.78
N HIS A 424 0.31 -29.58 13.63
CA HIS A 424 -0.88 -29.26 14.44
C HIS A 424 -2.03 -28.83 13.53
N ARG A 425 -3.22 -29.37 13.74
CA ARG A 425 -4.40 -29.16 12.87
C ARG A 425 -4.74 -27.69 12.70
N GLU A 426 -4.61 -26.90 13.77
CA GLU A 426 -4.90 -25.45 13.73
C GLU A 426 -3.84 -24.64 12.98
N LYS A 427 -2.62 -25.16 12.83
CA LYS A 427 -1.54 -24.52 12.07
C LYS A 427 -1.57 -24.88 10.58
N TYR A 428 -2.42 -25.83 10.17
CA TYR A 428 -2.49 -26.27 8.79
C TYR A 428 -3.31 -25.30 7.93
N ASN A 429 -2.69 -24.78 6.89
CA ASN A 429 -3.35 -24.11 5.77
C ASN A 429 -2.59 -24.42 4.45
N THR A 430 -3.14 -23.98 3.33
CA THR A 430 -2.57 -24.23 1.99
C THR A 430 -1.15 -23.65 1.85
N GLU A 431 -0.88 -22.50 2.45
CA GLU A 431 0.43 -21.84 2.38
C GLU A 431 1.50 -22.62 3.14
N VAL A 432 1.20 -23.04 4.37
CA VAL A 432 2.07 -23.90 5.19
C VAL A 432 2.35 -25.21 4.46
N ARG A 433 1.34 -25.84 3.84
CA ARG A 433 1.53 -27.04 3.02
C ARG A 433 2.52 -26.79 1.87
N LEU A 434 2.39 -25.67 1.15
CA LEU A 434 3.30 -25.32 0.05
C LEU A 434 4.73 -25.06 0.54
N ARG A 435 4.91 -24.37 1.67
CA ARG A 435 6.23 -24.16 2.29
C ARG A 435 6.88 -25.49 2.66
N ILE A 436 6.13 -26.39 3.32
CA ILE A 436 6.59 -27.75 3.66
C ILE A 436 6.99 -28.50 2.38
N GLN A 437 6.13 -28.48 1.36
CA GLN A 437 6.37 -29.15 0.07
C GLN A 437 7.65 -28.64 -0.59
N ASN A 438 7.88 -27.32 -0.60
CA ASN A 438 9.06 -26.72 -1.21
C ASN A 438 10.35 -27.11 -0.47
N ILE A 439 10.33 -27.13 0.87
CA ILE A 439 11.46 -27.58 1.68
C ILE A 439 11.82 -29.03 1.34
N LEU A 440 10.82 -29.92 1.29
CA LEU A 440 11.04 -31.34 0.95
C LEU A 440 11.52 -31.52 -0.50
N MET A 441 10.94 -30.78 -1.46
CA MET A 441 11.35 -30.79 -2.86
C MET A 441 12.82 -30.37 -3.03
N GLN A 442 13.24 -29.31 -2.34
CA GLN A 442 14.63 -28.85 -2.36
C GLN A 442 15.57 -29.87 -1.69
N ALA A 443 15.18 -30.39 -0.53
CA ALA A 443 15.99 -31.35 0.23
C ALA A 443 16.30 -32.63 -0.55
N PHE A 444 15.33 -33.17 -1.29
CA PHE A 444 15.47 -34.43 -2.03
C PHE A 444 15.78 -34.24 -3.52
N ASN A 445 16.02 -33.01 -3.98
CA ASN A 445 16.21 -32.70 -5.41
C ASN A 445 15.06 -33.23 -6.28
N GLY A 446 13.83 -32.97 -5.82
CA GLY A 446 12.60 -33.49 -6.42
C GLY A 446 12.23 -32.80 -7.73
N GLU A 447 11.71 -33.56 -8.70
CA GLU A 447 11.16 -33.05 -9.96
C GLU A 447 9.66 -32.75 -9.84
N SER A 448 8.95 -33.53 -9.04
CA SER A 448 7.52 -33.33 -8.78
C SER A 448 7.12 -33.96 -7.44
N SER A 449 6.01 -33.52 -6.88
CA SER A 449 5.47 -34.05 -5.62
C SER A 449 3.98 -34.28 -5.72
N THR A 450 3.50 -35.40 -5.18
CA THR A 450 2.07 -35.59 -4.85
C THR A 450 1.90 -35.53 -3.34
N PHE A 451 0.71 -35.10 -2.89
CA PHE A 451 0.40 -35.08 -1.47
C PHE A 451 -1.01 -35.58 -1.18
N THR A 452 -1.24 -36.04 0.05
CA THR A 452 -2.57 -36.34 0.58
C THR A 452 -2.63 -35.86 2.02
N THR A 453 -3.74 -35.22 2.38
CA THR A 453 -3.99 -34.74 3.74
C THR A 453 -5.06 -35.60 4.38
N GLN A 454 -4.77 -36.11 5.59
CA GLN A 454 -5.73 -36.85 6.39
C GLN A 454 -5.96 -36.13 7.71
N PHE A 455 -7.23 -35.75 7.94
CA PHE A 455 -7.70 -35.26 9.24
C PHE A 455 -8.30 -36.44 10.00
N THR A 456 -7.87 -36.62 11.24
CA THR A 456 -8.41 -37.62 12.17
C THR A 456 -9.01 -36.91 13.38
N GLU A 457 -9.48 -37.67 14.38
CA GLU A 457 -9.87 -37.11 15.70
C GLU A 457 -8.67 -36.55 16.49
N SER A 458 -7.44 -36.78 16.01
CA SER A 458 -6.22 -36.21 16.58
C SER A 458 -6.14 -34.70 16.39
N VAL A 459 -5.47 -34.02 17.33
CA VAL A 459 -5.05 -32.60 17.17
C VAL A 459 -3.98 -32.41 16.10
N MET A 460 -3.40 -33.51 15.60
CA MET A 460 -2.41 -33.49 14.52
C MET A 460 -3.07 -33.83 13.18
N ALA A 461 -2.82 -33.00 12.17
CA ALA A 461 -3.08 -33.33 10.77
C ALA A 461 -1.90 -34.14 10.21
N GLN A 462 -2.22 -35.18 9.44
CA GLN A 462 -1.24 -36.04 8.79
C GLN A 462 -1.13 -35.63 7.32
N LEU A 463 0.07 -35.26 6.90
CA LEU A 463 0.41 -34.93 5.53
C LEU A 463 1.33 -36.01 4.98
N TRP A 464 0.89 -36.68 3.93
CA TRP A 464 1.70 -37.63 3.20
C TRP A 464 2.16 -36.98 1.90
N PHE A 465 3.47 -36.90 1.69
CA PHE A 465 4.09 -36.42 0.46
C PHE A 465 4.84 -37.56 -0.21
N SER A 466 4.69 -37.71 -1.52
CA SER A 466 5.55 -38.56 -2.34
C SER A 466 6.35 -37.66 -3.27
N ILE A 467 7.64 -37.50 -2.99
CA ILE A 467 8.56 -36.64 -3.74
C ILE A 467 9.27 -37.50 -4.79
N ARG A 468 9.02 -37.26 -6.08
CA ARG A 468 9.72 -37.93 -7.18
C ARG A 468 11.08 -37.28 -7.38
N ALA A 469 12.15 -38.06 -7.34
CA ALA A 469 13.51 -37.62 -7.54
C ALA A 469 14.14 -38.29 -8.77
N LYS A 470 15.23 -37.72 -9.28
CA LYS A 470 16.04 -38.37 -10.31
C LYS A 470 16.81 -39.56 -9.68
N PRO A 471 16.71 -40.78 -10.22
CA PRO A 471 17.43 -41.94 -9.70
C PRO A 471 18.92 -41.65 -9.52
N GLY A 472 19.49 -42.04 -8.38
CA GLY A 472 20.89 -41.82 -8.03
C GLY A 472 21.31 -40.37 -7.74
N LYS A 473 20.36 -39.41 -7.70
CA LYS A 473 20.64 -37.97 -7.46
C LYS A 473 19.96 -37.39 -6.22
N ILE A 474 19.51 -38.24 -5.29
CA ILE A 474 19.01 -37.80 -3.99
C ILE A 474 20.23 -37.44 -3.12
N PRO A 475 20.36 -36.20 -2.61
CA PRO A 475 21.46 -35.79 -1.74
C PRO A 475 21.42 -36.53 -0.38
N GLU A 476 22.53 -36.54 0.36
CA GLU A 476 22.48 -36.90 1.78
C GLU A 476 21.64 -35.88 2.55
N TYR A 477 20.74 -36.36 3.42
CA TYR A 477 19.82 -35.52 4.17
C TYR A 477 19.77 -35.90 5.65
N SER A 478 19.52 -34.91 6.51
CA SER A 478 19.37 -35.05 7.96
C SER A 478 17.92 -34.80 8.37
N LEU A 479 17.23 -35.84 8.85
CA LEU A 479 15.85 -35.71 9.33
C LEU A 479 15.69 -34.67 10.45
N PRO A 480 16.58 -34.58 11.46
CA PRO A 480 16.49 -33.53 12.49
C PRO A 480 16.60 -32.11 11.94
N GLU A 481 17.44 -31.88 10.92
CA GLU A 481 17.60 -30.55 10.30
C GLU A 481 16.37 -30.18 9.48
N LEU A 482 15.84 -31.11 8.69
CA LEU A 482 14.59 -30.91 7.96
C LEU A 482 13.42 -30.66 8.91
N GLU A 483 13.31 -31.40 10.01
CA GLU A 483 12.31 -31.13 11.04
C GLU A 483 12.42 -29.73 11.65
N ALA A 484 13.64 -29.20 11.81
CA ALA A 484 13.85 -27.85 12.31
C ALA A 484 13.38 -26.79 11.30
N GLN A 485 13.73 -26.95 10.03
CA GLN A 485 13.28 -26.06 8.95
C GLN A 485 11.74 -26.09 8.78
N LEU A 486 11.15 -27.28 8.83
CA LEU A 486 9.69 -27.44 8.77
C LEU A 486 9.01 -26.77 9.98
N ARG A 487 9.61 -26.87 11.18
CA ARG A 487 9.07 -26.22 12.38
C ARG A 487 9.07 -24.71 12.24
N GLU A 488 10.16 -24.12 11.75
CA GLU A 488 10.26 -22.69 11.47
C GLU A 488 9.21 -22.24 10.45
N ALA A 489 9.04 -23.00 9.35
CA ALA A 489 8.03 -22.72 8.33
C ALA A 489 6.58 -22.78 8.82
N THR A 490 6.32 -23.41 9.97
CA THR A 490 4.98 -23.55 10.59
C THR A 490 4.73 -22.56 11.74
N GLN A 491 5.65 -21.63 12.03
CA GLN A 491 5.45 -20.62 13.07
C GLN A 491 4.44 -19.56 12.63
N SER A 492 3.64 -19.10 13.59
CA SER A 492 2.74 -17.97 13.39
C SER A 492 3.49 -16.64 13.56
N TRP A 493 2.97 -15.59 12.93
CA TRP A 493 3.54 -14.24 13.06
C TRP A 493 3.55 -13.76 14.52
N GLU A 494 2.55 -14.16 15.32
CA GLU A 494 2.45 -13.85 16.75
C GLU A 494 3.53 -14.54 17.58
N GLU A 495 3.88 -15.79 17.27
CA GLU A 495 5.00 -16.50 17.91
C GLU A 495 6.33 -15.82 17.59
N GLU A 496 6.52 -15.38 16.34
CA GLU A 496 7.69 -14.60 15.94
C GLU A 496 7.74 -13.24 16.65
N LEU A 497 6.60 -12.55 16.81
CA LEU A 497 6.51 -11.29 17.53
C LEU A 497 6.87 -11.46 18.99
N GLN A 498 6.36 -12.50 19.66
CA GLN A 498 6.70 -12.77 21.06
C GLN A 498 8.22 -12.97 21.21
N ARG A 499 8.83 -13.81 20.35
CA ARG A 499 10.27 -14.04 20.38
C ARG A 499 11.06 -12.74 20.13
N ALA A 500 10.68 -11.96 19.12
CA ALA A 500 11.36 -10.70 18.80
C ALA A 500 11.24 -9.66 19.93
N LEU A 501 10.10 -9.60 20.63
CA LEU A 501 9.92 -8.75 21.81
C LEU A 501 10.82 -9.19 22.97
N LEU A 502 10.93 -10.49 23.24
CA LEU A 502 11.80 -11.04 24.27
C LEU A 502 13.28 -10.78 23.96
N GLU A 503 13.70 -10.98 22.70
CA GLU A 503 15.08 -10.73 22.25
C GLU A 503 15.48 -9.25 22.40
N GLN A 504 14.59 -8.30 22.06
CA GLN A 504 14.93 -6.88 22.01
C GLN A 504 14.67 -6.14 23.33
N CYS A 505 13.64 -6.53 24.09
CA CYS A 505 13.19 -5.80 25.29
C CYS A 505 13.47 -6.56 26.60
N GLY A 506 13.94 -7.81 26.54
CA GLY A 506 14.05 -8.69 27.70
C GLY A 506 12.71 -9.33 28.10
N GLU A 507 12.76 -10.27 29.05
CA GLU A 507 11.63 -11.16 29.35
C GLU A 507 10.40 -10.44 29.94
N GLU A 508 10.61 -9.59 30.95
CA GLU A 508 9.52 -8.89 31.64
C GLU A 508 8.80 -7.87 30.73
N GLN A 509 9.57 -6.95 30.13
CA GLN A 509 9.03 -5.93 29.25
C GLN A 509 8.47 -6.53 27.95
N GLY A 510 9.17 -7.53 27.39
CA GLY A 510 8.73 -8.23 26.18
C GLY A 510 7.37 -8.93 26.37
N ASN A 511 7.18 -9.63 27.50
CA ASN A 511 5.90 -10.26 27.82
C ASN A 511 4.78 -9.23 28.06
N THR A 512 5.09 -8.10 28.71
CA THR A 512 4.11 -7.02 28.94
C THR A 512 3.63 -6.41 27.63
N LEU A 513 4.56 -6.07 26.72
CA LEU A 513 4.24 -5.55 25.39
C LEU A 513 3.49 -6.60 24.55
N PHE A 514 3.84 -7.88 24.64
CA PHE A 514 3.14 -8.94 23.93
C PHE A 514 1.71 -9.12 24.44
N GLN A 515 1.47 -9.02 25.76
CA GLN A 515 0.11 -9.06 26.32
C GLN A 515 -0.77 -7.92 25.80
N ARG A 516 -0.19 -6.75 25.53
CA ARG A 516 -0.88 -5.57 25.02
C ARG A 516 -1.10 -5.59 23.51
N TYR A 517 -0.08 -5.96 22.75
CA TYR A 517 -0.02 -5.81 21.29
C TYR A 517 -0.06 -7.13 20.49
N GLY A 518 0.07 -8.29 21.12
CA GLY A 518 0.27 -9.58 20.44
C GLY A 518 -0.81 -9.93 19.41
N GLN A 519 -2.06 -9.50 19.64
CA GLN A 519 -3.19 -9.67 18.72
C GLN A 519 -3.69 -8.35 18.12
N ALA A 520 -2.97 -7.24 18.35
CA ALA A 520 -3.45 -5.90 18.01
C ALA A 520 -3.32 -5.54 16.53
N PHE A 521 -2.44 -6.23 15.79
CA PHE A 521 -2.15 -5.93 14.39
C PHE A 521 -3.12 -6.61 13.43
N PRO A 522 -3.63 -5.91 12.40
CA PRO A 522 -4.50 -6.49 11.39
C PRO A 522 -3.73 -7.39 10.42
N THR A 523 -4.42 -8.31 9.74
CA THR A 523 -3.80 -9.24 8.77
C THR A 523 -2.98 -8.51 7.70
N ALA A 524 -3.49 -7.41 7.16
CA ALA A 524 -2.78 -6.61 6.16
C ALA A 524 -1.43 -6.07 6.66
N TYR A 525 -1.32 -5.72 7.94
CA TYR A 525 -0.03 -5.30 8.51
C TYR A 525 0.95 -6.48 8.61
N LYS A 526 0.45 -7.67 8.99
CA LYS A 526 1.25 -8.89 9.15
C LYS A 526 1.79 -9.41 7.81
N GLU A 527 1.08 -9.16 6.72
CA GLU A 527 1.51 -9.47 5.36
C GLU A 527 2.60 -8.51 4.87
N ASP A 528 2.52 -7.23 5.26
CA ASP A 528 3.44 -6.18 4.80
C ASP A 528 4.72 -6.05 5.63
N PHE A 529 4.70 -6.48 6.91
CA PHE A 529 5.81 -6.27 7.85
C PHE A 529 6.17 -7.51 8.65
N THR A 530 7.48 -7.70 8.83
CA THR A 530 8.03 -8.73 9.70
C THR A 530 7.77 -8.42 11.18
N ALA A 531 7.70 -9.46 12.00
CA ALA A 531 7.58 -9.34 13.46
C ALA A 531 8.65 -8.42 14.08
N ARG A 532 9.89 -8.47 13.57
CA ARG A 532 10.99 -7.56 14.02
C ARG A 532 10.71 -6.09 13.71
N THR A 533 10.10 -5.80 12.56
CA THR A 533 9.69 -4.42 12.23
C THR A 533 8.57 -3.97 13.17
N ALA A 534 7.62 -4.85 13.46
CA ALA A 534 6.52 -4.60 14.38
C ALA A 534 7.01 -4.26 15.79
N VAL A 535 8.06 -4.90 16.31
CA VAL A 535 8.66 -4.53 17.61
C VAL A 535 9.08 -3.06 17.63
N SER A 536 9.77 -2.61 16.58
CA SER A 536 10.19 -1.21 16.50
C SER A 536 9.01 -0.23 16.39
N ASP A 537 7.88 -0.66 15.82
CA ASP A 537 6.68 0.14 15.71
C ASP A 537 5.91 0.15 17.05
N ILE A 538 5.83 -0.98 17.77
CA ILE A 538 5.30 -1.09 19.14
C ILE A 538 6.01 -0.12 20.08
N LEU A 539 7.35 -0.06 20.05
CA LEU A 539 8.12 0.83 20.90
C LEU A 539 7.84 2.33 20.67
N ARG A 540 7.29 2.69 19.52
CA ARG A 540 6.84 4.06 19.20
C ARG A 540 5.39 4.27 19.61
N LEU A 541 4.53 3.31 19.26
CA LEU A 541 3.12 3.29 19.67
C LEU A 541 2.98 3.42 21.20
N ASP A 542 3.85 2.78 21.97
CA ASP A 542 3.84 2.82 23.43
C ASP A 542 4.25 4.20 24.02
N ARG A 543 4.92 5.05 23.23
CA ARG A 543 5.27 6.43 23.63
C ARG A 543 4.14 7.44 23.39
N ILE A 544 3.13 7.07 22.62
CA ILE A 544 2.03 7.96 22.26
C ILE A 544 1.18 8.21 23.50
N CYS A 545 1.03 9.48 23.85
CA CYS A 545 0.23 9.93 24.98
C CYS A 545 -0.32 11.34 24.72
N ALA A 546 -1.15 11.87 25.61
CA ALA A 546 -1.70 13.22 25.45
C ALA A 546 -0.63 14.32 25.32
N ALA A 547 0.56 14.13 25.90
CA ALA A 547 1.68 15.06 25.78
C ALA A 547 2.51 14.89 24.49
N CYS A 548 2.49 13.69 23.90
CA CYS A 548 3.17 13.35 22.65
C CYS A 548 2.19 12.60 21.74
N PRO A 549 1.25 13.32 21.09
CA PRO A 549 0.16 12.70 20.33
C PRO A 549 0.62 12.13 18.97
N LEU A 550 1.88 12.35 18.57
CA LEU A 550 2.40 11.94 17.28
C LEU A 550 3.84 11.45 17.42
N ASP A 551 4.15 10.27 16.90
CA ASP A 551 5.52 9.80 16.65
C ASP A 551 5.68 9.53 15.15
N MET A 552 6.91 9.53 14.66
CA MET A 552 7.21 9.40 13.24
C MET A 552 8.48 8.57 13.01
N ARG A 553 8.65 8.01 11.81
CA ARG A 553 9.86 7.29 11.45
C ARG A 553 10.13 7.38 9.96
N LEU A 554 11.23 8.03 9.60
CA LEU A 554 11.80 7.96 8.24
C LEU A 554 12.87 6.86 8.19
N TYR A 555 12.81 5.99 7.19
CA TYR A 555 13.81 4.93 6.96
C TYR A 555 13.82 4.47 5.50
N ARG A 556 14.83 3.67 5.14
CA ARG A 556 14.89 2.97 3.84
C ARG A 556 15.10 1.47 4.09
N PRO A 557 14.22 0.59 3.60
CA PRO A 557 14.45 -0.85 3.61
C PRO A 557 15.72 -1.22 2.83
N LEU A 558 16.45 -2.25 3.26
CA LEU A 558 17.69 -2.70 2.60
C LEU A 558 17.46 -3.21 1.17
N GLU A 559 16.30 -3.81 0.93
CA GLU A 559 15.91 -4.38 -0.37
C GLU A 559 15.38 -3.33 -1.35
N ASP A 560 15.00 -2.14 -0.85
CA ASP A 560 14.46 -1.07 -1.68
C ASP A 560 15.59 -0.38 -2.46
N PRO A 561 15.40 -0.12 -3.77
CA PRO A 561 16.38 0.60 -4.60
C PRO A 561 16.69 2.00 -4.05
N GLU A 562 17.83 2.55 -4.46
CA GLU A 562 18.18 3.94 -4.13
C GLU A 562 17.11 4.92 -4.64
N GLY A 563 16.84 5.95 -3.85
CA GLY A 563 15.81 6.96 -4.13
C GLY A 563 14.41 6.65 -3.59
N LEU A 564 14.18 5.47 -2.99
CA LEU A 564 12.94 5.15 -2.27
C LEU A 564 13.10 5.37 -0.75
N LEU A 565 12.07 5.93 -0.13
CA LEU A 565 11.99 6.25 1.28
C LEU A 565 10.66 5.77 1.86
N ARG A 566 10.71 5.23 3.08
CA ARG A 566 9.54 4.88 3.88
C ARG A 566 9.37 5.88 5.01
N PHE A 567 8.14 6.35 5.19
CA PHE A 567 7.79 7.24 6.29
C PHE A 567 6.55 6.74 7.00
N LYS A 568 6.69 6.45 8.30
CA LYS A 568 5.57 6.06 9.16
C LYS A 568 5.18 7.21 10.06
N ILE A 569 3.88 7.41 10.21
CA ILE A 569 3.29 8.30 11.21
C ILE A 569 2.47 7.45 12.16
N PHE A 570 2.59 7.69 13.46
CA PHE A 570 1.90 6.98 14.50
C PHE A 570 1.07 7.97 15.31
N GLY A 571 -0.20 7.64 15.61
CA GLY A 571 -1.05 8.50 16.42
C GLY A 571 -2.19 7.75 17.12
N PRO A 572 -2.92 8.45 18.01
CA PRO A 572 -4.06 7.91 18.73
C PRO A 572 -5.38 8.09 17.97
N GLU A 573 -6.37 7.28 18.36
CA GLU A 573 -7.81 7.38 18.03
C GLU A 573 -8.18 7.32 16.54
N GLN A 574 -7.88 8.36 15.77
CA GLN A 574 -8.29 8.49 14.37
C GLN A 574 -7.10 8.80 13.46
N PRO A 575 -6.98 8.09 12.32
CA PRO A 575 -5.92 8.36 11.36
C PRO A 575 -6.04 9.75 10.77
N ILE A 576 -4.90 10.40 10.57
CA ILE A 576 -4.83 11.72 9.94
C ILE A 576 -5.34 11.64 8.49
N PRO A 577 -6.18 12.59 8.03
CA PRO A 577 -6.57 12.68 6.63
C PRO A 577 -5.36 12.81 5.70
N LEU A 578 -5.31 11.99 4.66
CA LEU A 578 -4.23 12.05 3.66
C LEU A 578 -4.13 13.44 3.01
N SER A 579 -5.25 14.15 2.84
CA SER A 579 -5.29 15.52 2.31
C SER A 579 -4.45 16.51 3.10
N ASP A 580 -4.19 16.22 4.38
CA ASP A 580 -3.46 17.13 5.26
C ASP A 580 -1.96 16.83 5.24
N VAL A 581 -1.58 15.56 5.06
CA VAL A 581 -0.19 15.08 5.08
C VAL A 581 0.48 15.18 3.70
N LEU A 582 -0.23 14.76 2.64
CA LEU A 582 0.34 14.70 1.29
C LEU A 582 0.94 16.04 0.84
N PRO A 583 0.27 17.20 1.02
CA PRO A 583 0.85 18.48 0.61
C PRO A 583 2.14 18.84 1.37
N MET A 584 2.31 18.37 2.61
CA MET A 584 3.53 18.61 3.38
C MET A 584 4.70 17.80 2.80
N LEU A 585 4.47 16.51 2.53
CA LEU A 585 5.47 15.62 1.93
C LEU A 585 5.90 16.10 0.54
N GLU A 586 4.93 16.48 -0.30
CA GLU A 586 5.19 17.02 -1.65
C GLU A 586 6.01 18.31 -1.61
N ARG A 587 5.67 19.24 -0.71
CA ARG A 587 6.41 20.51 -0.54
C ARG A 587 7.80 20.31 0.07
N MET A 588 8.07 19.18 0.73
CA MET A 588 9.40 18.78 1.18
C MET A 588 10.24 18.11 0.07
N GLY A 589 9.69 17.91 -1.13
CA GLY A 589 10.41 17.30 -2.26
C GLY A 589 10.26 15.79 -2.35
N LEU A 590 9.18 15.23 -1.82
CA LEU A 590 8.88 13.80 -1.88
C LEU A 590 7.65 13.53 -2.74
N ARG A 591 7.72 12.50 -3.58
CA ARG A 591 6.57 12.01 -4.33
C ARG A 591 6.02 10.76 -3.68
N VAL A 592 4.81 10.84 -3.15
CA VAL A 592 4.15 9.70 -2.52
C VAL A 592 3.67 8.72 -3.60
N LEU A 593 4.12 7.47 -3.51
CA LEU A 593 3.73 6.39 -4.40
C LEU A 593 2.51 5.64 -3.86
N THR A 594 2.55 5.28 -2.58
CA THR A 594 1.46 4.61 -1.88
C THR A 594 1.38 5.09 -0.44
N ALA A 595 0.18 5.05 0.14
CA ALA A 595 -0.06 5.32 1.56
C ALA A 595 -1.00 4.23 2.10
N ARG A 596 -0.61 3.56 3.18
CA ARG A 596 -1.37 2.45 3.78
C ARG A 596 -1.66 2.74 5.25
N PRO A 597 -2.93 2.95 5.64
CA PRO A 597 -3.33 3.05 7.04
C PRO A 597 -3.53 1.66 7.66
N TYR A 598 -3.05 1.48 8.88
CA TYR A 598 -3.29 0.30 9.70
C TYR A 598 -3.85 0.74 11.05
N GLU A 599 -5.03 0.26 11.39
CA GLU A 599 -5.61 0.43 12.73
C GLU A 599 -5.08 -0.67 13.64
N ILE A 600 -4.56 -0.28 14.80
CA ILE A 600 -3.98 -1.16 15.81
C ILE A 600 -4.88 -1.11 17.04
N ALA A 601 -5.62 -2.20 17.27
CA ALA A 601 -6.55 -2.33 18.38
C ALA A 601 -5.89 -3.10 19.52
N THR A 602 -5.41 -2.39 20.52
CA THR A 602 -4.75 -2.99 21.69
C THR A 602 -5.73 -3.68 22.63
N ARG A 603 -5.24 -4.58 23.48
CA ARG A 603 -6.06 -5.34 24.43
C ARG A 603 -6.74 -4.46 25.49
N ASP A 604 -6.17 -3.29 25.80
CA ASP A 604 -6.73 -2.27 26.69
C ASP A 604 -7.78 -1.37 26.01
N ASP A 605 -8.32 -1.79 24.86
CA ASP A 605 -9.29 -1.06 24.02
C ASP A 605 -8.79 0.30 23.50
N ALA A 606 -7.50 0.62 23.67
CA ALA A 606 -6.90 1.77 23.02
C ALA A 606 -6.77 1.51 21.51
N ARG A 607 -7.27 2.48 20.72
CA ARG A 607 -7.16 2.50 19.27
C ARG A 607 -6.01 3.39 18.88
N LEU A 608 -5.01 2.80 18.25
CA LEU A 608 -3.88 3.50 17.69
C LEU A 608 -3.87 3.26 16.18
N TRP A 609 -3.11 4.05 15.44
CA TRP A 609 -2.97 3.85 14.01
C TRP A 609 -1.53 4.06 13.55
N VAL A 610 -1.18 3.39 12.47
CA VAL A 610 0.07 3.55 11.74
C VAL A 610 -0.26 3.91 10.31
N LEU A 611 0.31 4.99 9.80
CA LEU A 611 0.19 5.39 8.40
C LEU A 611 1.56 5.24 7.74
N ASP A 612 1.72 4.23 6.89
CA ASP A 612 2.96 3.96 6.15
C ASP A 612 2.90 4.59 4.76
N PHE A 613 3.87 5.44 4.45
CA PHE A 613 4.06 6.06 3.15
C PHE A 613 5.26 5.41 2.45
N ASN A 614 5.03 4.94 1.23
CA ASN A 614 6.11 4.66 0.28
C ASN A 614 6.29 5.88 -0.62
N MET A 615 7.50 6.43 -0.64
CA MET A 615 7.81 7.69 -1.29
C MET A 615 9.06 7.55 -2.13
N ARG A 616 9.12 8.36 -3.18
CA ARG A 616 10.32 8.54 -3.99
C ARG A 616 10.82 9.95 -3.87
N GLU A 617 12.13 10.10 -3.83
CA GLU A 617 12.79 11.41 -3.93
C GLU A 617 12.42 12.08 -5.26
N ASP A 618 12.15 13.38 -5.21
CA ASP A 618 11.94 14.15 -6.43
C ASP A 618 13.27 14.45 -7.13
N VAL A 619 13.22 14.75 -8.44
CA VAL A 619 14.41 14.94 -9.28
C VAL A 619 15.34 16.01 -8.69
N GLY A 620 16.63 15.69 -8.57
CA GLY A 620 17.66 16.59 -8.04
C GLY A 620 17.87 16.54 -6.52
N ILE A 621 17.14 15.68 -5.80
CA ILE A 621 17.36 15.40 -4.39
C ILE A 621 18.05 14.03 -4.28
N GLN A 622 19.11 13.95 -3.48
CA GLN A 622 19.73 12.69 -3.05
C GLN A 622 19.72 12.62 -1.53
N VAL A 623 18.90 11.74 -0.98
CA VAL A 623 18.70 11.62 0.47
C VAL A 623 19.50 10.46 1.04
N ASP A 624 20.39 10.78 1.99
CA ASP A 624 20.94 9.78 2.91
C ASP A 624 20.04 9.70 4.15
N ALA A 625 19.16 8.71 4.19
CA ALA A 625 18.09 8.60 5.18
C ALA A 625 18.58 8.73 6.64
N PRO A 626 19.63 8.02 7.09
CA PRO A 626 20.23 8.24 8.42
C PRO A 626 20.60 9.67 8.76
N GLN A 627 21.12 10.45 7.80
CA GLN A 627 21.62 11.80 8.06
C GLN A 627 20.51 12.86 8.10
N VAL A 628 19.43 12.65 7.35
CA VAL A 628 18.32 13.63 7.28
C VAL A 628 17.17 13.30 8.21
N LYS A 629 17.12 12.09 8.76
CA LYS A 629 15.99 11.57 9.53
C LYS A 629 15.50 12.56 10.59
N ASP A 630 16.39 13.00 11.47
CA ASP A 630 16.00 13.86 12.59
C ASP A 630 15.58 15.26 12.12
N ILE A 631 16.28 15.81 11.12
CA ILE A 631 15.97 17.11 10.51
C ILE A 631 14.59 17.08 9.84
N PHE A 632 14.30 16.03 9.09
CA PHE A 632 13.03 15.82 8.41
C PHE A 632 11.89 15.65 9.41
N GLN A 633 12.08 14.82 10.43
CA GLN A 633 11.06 14.54 11.44
C GLN A 633 10.72 15.78 12.27
N ASP A 634 11.71 16.56 12.72
CA ASP A 634 11.45 17.82 13.44
C ASP A 634 10.75 18.82 12.50
N ALA A 635 11.24 19.00 11.27
CA ALA A 635 10.60 19.90 10.31
C ALA A 635 9.13 19.51 10.04
N PHE A 636 8.84 18.23 9.81
CA PHE A 636 7.48 17.75 9.64
C PHE A 636 6.62 18.03 10.87
N ALA A 637 7.12 17.77 12.08
CA ALA A 637 6.38 18.06 13.32
C ALA A 637 6.07 19.57 13.48
N ARG A 638 6.98 20.46 13.08
CA ARG A 638 6.74 21.92 13.09
C ARG A 638 5.75 22.38 12.03
N LEU A 639 5.74 21.73 10.85
CA LEU A 639 4.73 21.97 9.82
C LEU A 639 3.35 21.50 10.30
N TRP A 640 3.28 20.33 10.91
CA TRP A 640 2.06 19.74 11.44
C TRP A 640 1.42 20.60 12.54
N THR A 641 2.24 21.13 13.44
CA THR A 641 1.78 22.00 14.55
C THR A 641 1.55 23.46 14.14
N GLY A 642 1.83 23.83 12.88
CA GLY A 642 1.68 25.20 12.38
C GLY A 642 2.76 26.19 12.83
N VAL A 643 3.83 25.72 13.47
CA VAL A 643 5.01 26.51 13.85
C VAL A 643 5.85 26.90 12.64
N ALA A 644 5.82 26.08 11.57
CA ALA A 644 6.44 26.37 10.29
C ALA A 644 5.38 26.44 9.17
N GLU A 645 5.62 27.27 8.15
CA GLU A 645 4.73 27.37 6.98
C GLU A 645 4.95 26.21 6.01
N ASN A 646 3.85 25.69 5.45
CA ASN A 646 3.91 24.68 4.40
C ASN A 646 4.01 25.37 3.03
N ASP A 647 5.20 25.55 2.45
CA ASP A 647 5.42 26.12 1.10
C ASP A 647 6.68 25.51 0.44
N GLY A 648 7.06 25.95 -0.76
CA GLY A 648 8.13 25.31 -1.54
C GLY A 648 9.52 25.42 -0.91
N PHE A 649 9.74 26.32 0.06
CA PHE A 649 10.99 26.38 0.83
C PHE A 649 11.28 25.08 1.59
N ASN A 650 10.24 24.30 1.94
CA ASN A 650 10.41 23.06 2.70
C ASN A 650 11.22 22.00 1.96
N ARG A 651 11.36 22.12 0.63
CA ARG A 651 12.24 21.26 -0.18
C ARG A 651 13.70 21.34 0.25
N LEU A 652 14.13 22.50 0.78
CA LEU A 652 15.49 22.71 1.28
C LEU A 652 15.83 21.85 2.51
N VAL A 653 14.82 21.34 3.22
CA VAL A 653 15.02 20.40 4.33
C VAL A 653 15.75 19.15 3.86
N LEU A 654 15.36 18.62 2.71
CA LEU A 654 16.00 17.43 2.11
C LEU A 654 17.12 17.83 1.14
N ALA A 655 16.86 18.78 0.24
CA ALA A 655 17.81 19.14 -0.83
C ALA A 655 19.10 19.77 -0.29
N ALA A 656 18.99 20.66 0.71
CA ALA A 656 20.13 21.37 1.31
C ALA A 656 20.43 20.91 2.75
N ARG A 657 19.71 19.89 3.26
CA ARG A 657 19.84 19.34 4.63
C ARG A 657 19.68 20.39 5.72
N LEU A 658 18.80 21.37 5.50
CA LEU A 658 18.61 22.51 6.39
C LEU A 658 17.51 22.23 7.43
N PRO A 659 17.73 22.53 8.72
CA PRO A 659 16.67 22.49 9.72
C PRO A 659 15.59 23.53 9.42
N TRP A 660 14.37 23.28 9.91
CA TRP A 660 13.20 24.11 9.61
C TRP A 660 13.40 25.60 9.95
N ARG A 661 14.20 25.90 10.98
CA ARG A 661 14.45 27.27 11.43
C ARG A 661 15.30 28.06 10.44
N ASP A 662 16.30 27.41 9.84
CA ASP A 662 17.13 28.02 8.78
C ASP A 662 16.30 28.25 7.52
N VAL A 663 15.44 27.29 7.17
CA VAL A 663 14.46 27.43 6.08
C VAL A 663 13.50 28.59 6.36
N ALA A 664 13.03 28.75 7.59
CA ALA A 664 12.19 29.87 7.99
C ALA A 664 12.92 31.23 7.88
N MET A 665 14.23 31.27 8.14
CA MET A 665 15.05 32.48 7.93
C MET A 665 15.14 32.86 6.44
N LEU A 666 15.41 31.90 5.55
CA LEU A 666 15.42 32.16 4.10
C LEU A 666 14.03 32.60 3.62
N ARG A 667 12.97 31.96 4.11
CA ARG A 667 11.58 32.36 3.84
C ARG A 667 11.29 33.79 4.30
N ALA A 668 11.78 34.19 5.48
CA ALA A 668 11.63 35.56 5.99
C ALA A 668 12.34 36.58 5.08
N TYR A 669 13.56 36.29 4.62
CA TYR A 669 14.26 37.15 3.66
C TYR A 669 13.52 37.26 2.32
N CYS A 670 12.98 36.15 1.81
CA CYS A 670 12.12 36.17 0.62
C CYS A 670 10.91 37.08 0.79
N ARG A 671 10.19 36.95 1.92
CA ARG A 671 9.03 37.79 2.24
C ARG A 671 9.38 39.28 2.28
N TYR A 672 10.52 39.61 2.86
CA TYR A 672 11.02 40.98 2.83
C TYR A 672 11.35 41.46 1.41
N LEU A 673 12.06 40.65 0.60
CA LEU A 673 12.41 41.01 -0.78
C LEU A 673 11.16 41.30 -1.63
N LEU A 674 10.08 40.54 -1.44
CA LEU A 674 8.78 40.81 -2.07
C LEU A 674 8.24 42.19 -1.66
N GLN A 675 8.32 42.55 -0.37
CA GLN A 675 7.94 43.89 0.12
C GLN A 675 8.81 45.02 -0.45
N THR A 676 10.03 44.72 -0.91
CA THR A 676 10.90 45.67 -1.61
C THR A 676 10.62 45.79 -3.11
N ARG A 677 9.64 45.03 -3.63
CA ARG A 677 9.24 44.97 -5.05
C ARG A 677 10.30 44.37 -5.98
N ILE A 678 10.97 43.32 -5.52
CA ILE A 678 11.81 42.47 -6.39
C ILE A 678 10.94 41.94 -7.57
N PRO A 679 11.46 41.85 -8.81
CA PRO A 679 10.65 41.46 -9.98
C PRO A 679 10.37 39.95 -10.08
N PHE A 680 10.64 39.17 -9.02
CA PHE A 680 10.52 37.72 -9.01
C PHE A 680 9.41 37.26 -8.05
N SER A 681 8.71 36.19 -8.41
CA SER A 681 7.68 35.59 -7.57
C SER A 681 8.30 34.74 -6.44
N GLN A 682 7.55 34.53 -5.36
CA GLN A 682 7.96 33.63 -4.28
C GLN A 682 8.30 32.23 -4.80
N ALA A 683 7.41 31.64 -5.60
CA ALA A 683 7.59 30.30 -6.14
C ALA A 683 8.85 30.18 -7.01
N TYR A 684 9.22 31.23 -7.74
CA TYR A 684 10.45 31.22 -8.53
C TYR A 684 11.70 31.26 -7.64
N MET A 685 11.71 32.11 -6.61
CA MET A 685 12.81 32.16 -5.64
C MET A 685 12.96 30.86 -4.83
N GLU A 686 11.86 30.22 -4.44
CA GLU A 686 11.84 28.90 -3.79
C GLU A 686 12.51 27.84 -4.67
N ARG A 687 12.14 27.82 -5.95
CA ARG A 687 12.71 26.91 -6.94
C ARG A 687 14.20 27.19 -7.14
N THR A 688 14.61 28.44 -7.33
CA THR A 688 16.03 28.81 -7.49
C THR A 688 16.89 28.32 -6.32
N LEU A 689 16.46 28.52 -5.07
CA LEU A 689 17.21 28.02 -3.91
C LEU A 689 17.25 26.49 -3.87
N SER A 690 16.17 25.84 -4.30
CA SER A 690 16.08 24.37 -4.33
C SER A 690 16.91 23.74 -5.45
N ASP A 691 17.04 24.41 -6.59
CA ASP A 691 17.85 24.00 -7.73
C ASP A 691 19.36 24.24 -7.47
N HIS A 692 19.69 25.14 -6.54
CA HIS A 692 21.06 25.45 -6.07
C HIS A 692 21.27 25.17 -4.56
N PRO A 693 21.08 23.93 -4.07
CA PRO A 693 21.04 23.63 -2.64
C PRO A 693 22.37 23.86 -1.93
N SER A 694 23.51 23.72 -2.62
CA SER A 694 24.83 24.04 -2.08
C SER A 694 24.98 25.54 -1.78
N ILE A 695 24.49 26.41 -2.66
CA ILE A 695 24.49 27.86 -2.45
C ILE A 695 23.53 28.23 -1.32
N ALA A 696 22.34 27.65 -1.27
CA ALA A 696 21.40 27.85 -0.17
C ALA A 696 22.02 27.48 1.19
N ARG A 697 22.75 26.36 1.26
CA ARG A 697 23.51 25.97 2.46
C ARG A 697 24.58 26.98 2.83
N MET A 698 25.40 27.42 1.87
CA MET A 698 26.45 28.42 2.12
C MET A 698 25.89 29.76 2.59
N LEU A 699 24.72 30.19 2.08
CA LEU A 699 24.04 31.41 2.55
C LEU A 699 23.62 31.29 4.03
N VAL A 700 23.12 30.11 4.44
CA VAL A 700 22.80 29.81 5.83
C VAL A 700 24.07 29.78 6.68
N ASP A 701 25.13 29.11 6.22
CA ASP A 701 26.41 29.04 6.93
C ASP A 701 27.00 30.45 7.13
N LEU A 702 26.90 31.33 6.13
CA LEU A 702 27.29 32.74 6.24
C LEU A 702 26.46 33.49 7.29
N PHE A 703 25.15 33.26 7.32
CA PHE A 703 24.27 33.86 8.32
C PHE A 703 24.68 33.42 9.74
N HIS A 704 24.91 32.13 9.96
CA HIS A 704 25.38 31.61 11.25
C HIS A 704 26.75 32.17 11.62
N ALA A 705 27.71 32.21 10.69
CA ALA A 705 29.04 32.78 10.93
C ALA A 705 28.98 34.27 11.34
N ARG A 706 27.98 35.02 10.88
CA ARG A 706 27.80 36.43 11.26
C ARG A 706 27.11 36.61 12.61
N PHE A 707 26.08 35.80 12.90
CA PHE A 707 25.14 36.12 13.98
C PHE A 707 25.15 35.14 15.16
N ALA A 708 25.82 33.98 15.07
CA ALA A 708 25.90 33.04 16.18
C ALA A 708 26.71 33.64 17.36
N PRO A 709 26.11 33.75 18.56
CA PRO A 709 26.77 34.40 19.70
C PRO A 709 27.87 33.55 20.34
N GLU A 710 27.84 32.22 20.21
CA GLU A 710 28.79 31.30 20.85
C GLU A 710 30.14 31.17 20.10
N ALA A 711 30.18 31.45 18.80
CA ALA A 711 31.33 31.19 17.92
C ALA A 711 31.94 32.49 17.39
N ARG A 712 32.43 33.37 18.28
CA ARG A 712 32.93 34.71 17.90
C ARG A 712 34.39 34.74 17.45
N ASP A 713 35.22 33.82 17.94
CA ASP A 713 36.65 33.79 17.61
C ASP A 713 36.84 33.25 16.18
N GLY A 714 37.49 34.02 15.31
CA GLY A 714 37.67 33.67 13.89
C GLY A 714 36.42 33.79 13.00
N ALA A 715 35.26 34.17 13.57
CA ALA A 715 33.97 34.28 12.88
C ALA A 715 34.01 35.20 11.66
N GLU A 716 34.64 36.37 11.79
CA GLU A 716 34.78 37.33 10.70
C GLU A 716 35.63 36.77 9.55
N ARG A 717 36.73 36.08 9.88
CA ARG A 717 37.58 35.42 8.89
C ARG A 717 36.80 34.33 8.14
N HIS A 718 36.06 33.49 8.87
CA HIS A 718 35.24 32.45 8.29
C HIS A 718 34.13 33.02 7.40
N ALA A 719 33.44 34.08 7.84
CA ALA A 719 32.45 34.79 7.04
C ALA A 719 33.06 35.37 5.76
N THR A 720 34.26 35.97 5.82
CA THR A 720 34.96 36.45 4.61
C THR A 720 35.32 35.31 3.65
N THR A 721 35.80 34.17 4.16
CA THR A 721 36.06 32.99 3.32
C THR A 721 34.78 32.48 2.64
N LEU A 722 33.68 32.36 3.40
CA LEU A 722 32.39 31.95 2.85
C LEU A 722 31.88 32.91 1.77
N LEU A 723 32.07 34.22 1.95
CA LEU A 723 31.70 35.20 0.93
C LEU A 723 32.42 34.95 -0.41
N VAL A 724 33.73 34.72 -0.37
CA VAL A 724 34.51 34.40 -1.59
C VAL A 724 34.01 33.11 -2.23
N THR A 725 33.79 32.06 -1.44
CA THR A 725 33.28 30.77 -1.96
C THR A 725 31.87 30.90 -2.56
N ILE A 726 31.00 31.71 -1.94
CA ILE A 726 29.66 31.98 -2.47
C ILE A 726 29.77 32.74 -3.79
N GLU A 727 30.61 33.77 -3.88
CA GLU A 727 30.82 34.54 -5.12
C GLU A 727 31.33 33.64 -6.26
N GLU A 728 32.30 32.78 -6.01
CA GLU A 728 32.80 31.78 -6.98
C GLU A 728 31.73 30.77 -7.40
N ALA A 729 30.81 30.41 -6.50
CA ALA A 729 29.70 29.51 -6.82
C ALA A 729 28.62 30.21 -7.66
N LEU A 730 28.36 31.49 -7.37
CA LEU A 730 27.40 32.31 -8.13
C LEU A 730 27.86 32.53 -9.58
N GLU A 731 29.17 32.68 -9.82
CA GLU A 731 29.72 32.77 -11.19
C GLU A 731 29.43 31.54 -12.06
N LYS A 732 29.14 30.39 -11.45
CA LYS A 732 28.83 29.13 -12.14
C LYS A 732 27.34 28.95 -12.43
N VAL A 733 26.48 29.86 -11.97
CA VAL A 733 25.02 29.81 -12.22
C VAL A 733 24.74 30.25 -13.66
N SER A 734 24.11 29.38 -14.44
CA SER A 734 23.89 29.59 -15.87
C SER A 734 22.76 30.58 -16.19
N SER A 735 21.74 30.66 -15.34
CA SER A 735 20.60 31.56 -15.50
C SER A 735 20.86 32.91 -14.83
N LEU A 736 20.76 33.99 -15.59
CA LEU A 736 20.95 35.36 -15.09
C LEU A 736 19.93 35.73 -14.01
N ASP A 737 18.67 35.29 -14.15
CA ASP A 737 17.64 35.59 -13.17
C ASP A 737 17.87 34.81 -11.86
N GLU A 738 18.35 33.56 -11.94
CA GLU A 738 18.72 32.77 -10.76
C GLU A 738 19.93 33.38 -10.03
N ASP A 739 20.95 33.80 -10.76
CA ASP A 739 22.11 34.52 -10.20
C ASP A 739 21.66 35.80 -9.49
N ARG A 740 20.78 36.60 -10.11
CA ARG A 740 20.22 37.82 -9.49
C ARG A 740 19.43 37.52 -8.21
N ILE A 741 18.64 36.44 -8.18
CA ILE A 741 17.91 36.01 -6.98
C ILE A 741 18.90 35.67 -5.86
N LEU A 742 19.87 34.80 -6.13
CA LEU A 742 20.82 34.35 -5.13
C LEU A 742 21.70 35.50 -4.61
N ARG A 743 22.12 36.42 -5.49
CA ARG A 743 22.82 37.65 -5.11
C ARG A 743 21.97 38.57 -4.23
N ARG A 744 20.65 38.65 -4.45
CA ARG A 744 19.74 39.43 -3.58
C ARG A 744 19.62 38.81 -2.19
N PHE A 745 19.59 37.49 -2.05
CA PHE A 745 19.69 36.81 -0.76
C PHE A 745 21.04 37.07 -0.07
N LEU A 746 22.15 37.01 -0.81
CA LEU A 746 23.46 37.35 -0.26
C LEU A 746 23.51 38.79 0.25
N ASN A 747 23.05 39.75 -0.58
CA ASN A 747 23.04 41.18 -0.27
C ASN A 747 22.21 41.48 1.00
N ILE A 748 21.05 40.86 1.16
CA ILE A 748 20.19 41.12 2.33
C ILE A 748 20.78 40.53 3.63
N ILE A 749 21.46 39.38 3.57
CA ILE A 749 22.18 38.80 4.71
C ILE A 749 23.33 39.74 5.11
N GLN A 750 24.08 40.28 4.15
CA GLN A 750 25.16 41.24 4.40
C GLN A 750 24.67 42.59 4.95
N ALA A 751 23.47 43.02 4.53
CA ALA A 751 22.81 44.25 5.01
C ALA A 751 22.10 44.08 6.36
N THR A 752 21.99 42.86 6.88
CA THR A 752 21.45 42.60 8.21
C THR A 752 22.44 43.07 9.28
N LEU A 753 21.94 43.82 10.27
CA LEU A 753 22.69 44.41 11.37
C LEU A 753 22.51 43.65 12.68
N ARG A 754 21.30 43.17 12.96
CA ARG A 754 20.92 42.45 14.18
C ARG A 754 19.79 41.45 13.89
N THR A 755 19.73 40.38 14.67
CA THR A 755 18.64 39.40 14.61
C THR A 755 18.40 38.74 15.96
N ASN A 756 17.16 38.32 16.24
CA ASN A 756 16.80 37.54 17.43
C ASN A 756 16.85 36.01 17.17
N PHE A 757 17.37 35.57 16.02
CA PHE A 757 17.35 34.15 15.59
C PHE A 757 17.85 33.16 16.66
N PHE A 758 18.88 33.54 17.43
CA PHE A 758 19.52 32.71 18.47
C PHE A 758 18.91 32.88 19.87
N GLN A 759 17.90 33.75 20.03
CA GLN A 759 17.20 33.89 21.30
C GLN A 759 16.20 32.75 21.50
N THR A 760 16.06 32.35 22.76
CA THR A 760 15.09 31.35 23.21
C THR A 760 13.96 32.00 24.00
N ASP A 761 12.84 31.31 24.09
CA ASP A 761 11.77 31.61 25.01
C ASP A 761 12.14 31.18 26.46
N PRO A 762 11.28 31.45 27.46
CA PRO A 762 11.52 31.04 28.85
C PRO A 762 11.62 29.52 29.06
N GLN A 763 11.12 28.70 28.14
CA GLN A 763 11.19 27.24 28.16
C GLN A 763 12.48 26.71 27.51
N GLY A 764 13.36 27.60 27.04
CA GLY A 764 14.60 27.25 26.36
C GLY A 764 14.41 26.81 24.91
N GLN A 765 13.21 26.95 24.35
CA GLN A 765 12.91 26.65 22.95
C GLN A 765 13.19 27.87 22.06
N PRO A 766 13.50 27.69 20.77
CA PRO A 766 13.61 28.80 19.86
C PRO A 766 12.29 29.58 19.75
N LYS A 767 12.35 30.93 19.76
CA LYS A 767 11.16 31.77 19.59
C LYS A 767 10.43 31.49 18.28
N ASP A 768 9.11 31.60 18.26
CA ASP A 768 8.20 31.33 17.13
C ASP A 768 8.17 32.47 16.07
N TYR A 769 8.93 33.54 16.28
CA TYR A 769 9.10 34.66 15.36
C TYR A 769 10.58 35.04 15.20
N LEU A 770 10.89 35.61 14.04
CA LEU A 770 12.20 36.12 13.67
C LEU A 770 12.14 37.63 13.45
N SER A 771 13.17 38.33 13.87
CA SER A 771 13.33 39.77 13.68
C SER A 771 14.67 40.07 13.04
N PHE A 772 14.68 40.97 12.05
CA PHE A 772 15.88 41.39 11.33
C PHE A 772 15.93 42.91 11.27
N LYS A 773 17.01 43.50 11.79
CA LYS A 773 17.31 44.92 11.60
C LYS A 773 18.21 45.07 10.39
N PHE A 774 17.80 45.84 9.40
CA PHE A 774 18.53 46.11 8.17
C PHE A 774 19.16 47.50 8.16
N ASP A 775 20.25 47.63 7.41
CA ASP A 775 20.73 48.87 6.83
C ASP A 775 20.17 49.02 5.40
N PRO A 776 19.10 49.82 5.19
CA PRO A 776 18.47 49.98 3.89
C PRO A 776 19.39 50.63 2.84
N THR A 777 20.46 51.31 3.25
CA THR A 777 21.40 51.95 2.32
C THR A 777 22.27 50.94 1.59
N ARG A 778 22.49 49.77 2.19
CA ARG A 778 23.29 48.65 1.66
C ARG A 778 22.48 47.63 0.86
N ILE A 779 21.15 47.77 0.83
CA ILE A 779 20.29 46.90 0.02
C ILE A 779 20.22 47.48 -1.40
N ASP A 780 20.70 46.73 -2.39
CA ASP A 780 20.67 47.25 -3.76
C ASP A 780 19.26 47.18 -4.36
N GLU A 781 19.01 48.07 -5.33
CA GLU A 781 17.70 48.26 -5.98
C GLU A 781 16.53 48.62 -5.02
N LEU A 782 16.80 48.88 -3.74
CA LEU A 782 15.77 49.33 -2.80
C LEU A 782 15.20 50.70 -3.21
N PRO A 783 13.86 50.85 -3.38
CA PRO A 783 13.23 52.10 -3.78
C PRO A 783 13.51 53.27 -2.83
N LEU A 784 13.64 54.48 -3.39
CA LEU A 784 13.76 55.73 -2.62
C LEU A 784 12.41 56.18 -2.04
N PRO A 785 12.38 56.87 -0.89
CA PRO A 785 13.52 57.18 -0.01
C PRO A 785 13.91 55.99 0.86
N ARG A 786 15.21 55.85 1.16
CA ARG A 786 15.72 54.80 2.04
C ARG A 786 15.69 55.27 3.50
N PRO A 787 15.00 54.56 4.42
CA PRO A 787 15.10 54.85 5.85
C PRO A 787 16.51 54.57 6.37
N MET A 788 16.85 55.13 7.54
CA MET A 788 18.13 54.85 8.19
C MET A 788 18.18 53.41 8.72
N PHE A 789 17.08 52.97 9.34
CA PHE A 789 16.93 51.60 9.82
C PHE A 789 15.55 51.06 9.47
N GLU A 790 15.51 49.78 9.16
CA GLU A 790 14.29 49.03 8.95
C GLU A 790 14.33 47.75 9.78
N VAL A 791 13.31 47.53 10.61
CA VAL A 791 13.16 46.26 11.33
C VAL A 791 12.01 45.48 10.71
N PHE A 792 12.29 44.28 10.25
CA PHE A 792 11.30 43.32 9.75
C PHE A 792 11.07 42.23 10.79
N VAL A 793 9.83 42.04 11.20
CA VAL A 793 9.41 40.95 12.11
C VAL A 793 8.53 39.99 11.33
N TYR A 794 8.85 38.71 11.43
CA TYR A 794 8.25 37.66 10.62
C TYR A 794 7.91 36.44 11.48
N SER A 795 6.73 35.87 11.24
CA SER A 795 6.30 34.56 11.74
C SER A 795 5.30 33.95 10.75
N PRO A 796 4.84 32.70 10.97
CA PRO A 796 3.71 32.15 10.23
C PRO A 796 2.41 32.96 10.37
N ARG A 797 2.28 33.77 11.43
CA ARG A 797 1.06 34.54 11.78
C ARG A 797 1.10 36.01 11.35
N VAL A 798 2.27 36.64 11.40
CA VAL A 798 2.45 38.09 11.16
C VAL A 798 3.66 38.40 10.29
N GLU A 799 3.52 39.41 9.42
CA GLU A 799 4.64 40.14 8.81
C GLU A 799 4.52 41.61 9.20
N ALA A 800 5.62 42.21 9.64
CA ALA A 800 5.62 43.58 10.13
C ALA A 800 6.92 44.30 9.79
N VAL A 801 6.82 45.60 9.53
CA VAL A 801 7.97 46.48 9.29
C VAL A 801 7.92 47.70 10.21
N HIS A 802 9.07 48.15 10.68
CA HIS A 802 9.24 49.43 11.35
C HIS A 802 10.38 50.23 10.71
N LEU A 803 10.04 51.36 10.10
CA LEU A 803 10.93 52.23 9.34
C LEU A 803 11.28 53.46 10.18
N ARG A 804 12.58 53.74 10.34
CA ARG A 804 13.07 54.92 11.07
C ARG A 804 13.88 55.84 10.18
N GLY A 805 13.57 57.14 10.20
CA GLY A 805 14.35 58.17 9.50
C GLY A 805 15.64 58.61 10.22
N GLY A 806 15.88 58.12 11.45
CA GLY A 806 17.05 58.48 12.25
C GLY A 806 17.17 57.64 13.54
N PRO A 807 18.22 57.84 14.34
CA PRO A 807 18.46 57.07 15.57
C PRO A 807 17.44 57.40 16.68
N VAL A 808 16.92 58.64 16.70
CA VAL A 808 15.86 59.08 17.61
C VAL A 808 14.64 59.43 16.78
N ALA A 809 13.73 58.45 16.64
CA ALA A 809 12.56 58.58 15.78
C ALA A 809 11.28 58.14 16.50
N ARG A 810 10.12 58.69 16.11
CA ARG A 810 8.80 58.34 16.66
C ARG A 810 7.78 58.15 15.54
N GLY A 811 6.94 57.13 15.68
CA GLY A 811 5.97 56.76 14.67
C GLY A 811 4.83 55.89 15.16
N GLY A 812 3.67 56.03 14.52
CA GLY A 812 2.53 55.13 14.76
C GLY A 812 2.70 53.76 14.10
N LEU A 813 2.13 52.71 14.70
CA LEU A 813 2.08 51.35 14.15
C LEU A 813 0.70 51.06 13.56
N ARG A 814 0.62 50.81 12.25
CA ARG A 814 -0.63 50.56 11.54
C ARG A 814 -0.94 49.07 11.42
N TRP A 815 -2.18 48.66 11.72
CA TRP A 815 -2.70 47.39 11.22
C TRP A 815 -3.17 47.60 9.78
N SER A 816 -2.44 47.01 8.83
CA SER A 816 -2.71 47.13 7.40
C SER A 816 -3.53 45.94 6.88
N ASP A 817 -4.41 46.23 5.93
CA ASP A 817 -5.14 45.26 5.11
C ASP A 817 -4.41 44.95 3.79
N ARG A 818 -3.29 45.62 3.50
CA ARG A 818 -2.51 45.48 2.24
C ARG A 818 -1.43 44.42 2.33
N ARG A 819 -1.80 43.14 2.30
CA ARG A 819 -0.84 42.03 2.45
C ARG A 819 0.34 42.08 1.46
N GLU A 820 0.10 42.43 0.20
CA GLU A 820 1.12 42.36 -0.86
C GLU A 820 2.13 43.50 -0.82
N ASP A 821 1.76 44.68 -0.30
CA ASP A 821 2.63 45.86 -0.36
C ASP A 821 2.52 46.82 0.85
N PHE A 822 2.20 46.30 2.03
CA PHE A 822 2.10 47.10 3.27
C PHE A 822 3.38 47.90 3.57
N ARG A 823 4.57 47.42 3.19
CA ARG A 823 5.80 48.20 3.33
C ARG A 823 5.75 49.50 2.53
N THR A 824 5.16 49.48 1.33
CA THR A 824 4.98 50.70 0.50
C THR A 824 4.05 51.68 1.20
N GLU A 825 2.96 51.19 1.80
CA GLU A 825 2.05 52.02 2.61
C GLU A 825 2.81 52.65 3.80
N VAL A 826 3.52 51.84 4.58
CA VAL A 826 4.27 52.30 5.75
C VAL A 826 5.36 53.29 5.36
N LEU A 827 6.05 53.09 4.24
CA LEU A 827 7.05 54.02 3.71
C LEU A 827 6.46 55.38 3.35
N GLY A 828 5.30 55.40 2.68
CA GLY A 828 4.57 56.64 2.39
C GLY A 828 4.16 57.40 3.66
N LEU A 829 3.71 56.68 4.67
CA LEU A 829 3.35 57.24 5.98
C LEU A 829 4.56 57.73 6.77
N MET A 830 5.68 57.01 6.73
CA MET A 830 6.95 57.46 7.32
C MET A 830 7.41 58.76 6.67
N LYS A 831 7.34 58.88 5.34
CA LYS A 831 7.67 60.11 4.62
C LYS A 831 6.82 61.29 5.10
N ALA A 832 5.51 61.09 5.22
CA ALA A 832 4.61 62.10 5.77
C ALA A 832 4.98 62.47 7.22
N GLN A 833 5.34 61.47 8.03
CA GLN A 833 5.77 61.70 9.42
C GLN A 833 7.10 62.45 9.50
N MET A 834 8.04 62.22 8.60
CA MET A 834 9.30 62.97 8.53
C MET A 834 9.05 64.45 8.20
N VAL A 835 8.15 64.76 7.27
CA VAL A 835 7.75 66.15 6.97
C VAL A 835 7.02 66.78 8.16
N LYS A 836 6.11 66.03 8.80
CA LYS A 836 5.40 66.49 10.01
C LYS A 836 6.37 66.81 11.16
N ASN A 837 7.42 66.01 11.30
CA ASN A 837 8.40 66.17 12.37
C ASN A 837 9.56 67.10 12.00
N ALA A 838 9.55 67.74 10.81
CA ALA A 838 10.68 68.55 10.34
C ALA A 838 11.04 69.71 11.29
N VAL A 839 10.10 70.17 12.11
CA VAL A 839 10.27 71.26 13.09
C VAL A 839 10.36 70.79 14.55
N ILE A 840 10.39 69.48 14.81
CA ILE A 840 10.47 68.91 16.16
C ILE A 840 11.53 67.80 16.24
N VAL A 841 12.12 67.61 17.43
CA VAL A 841 12.82 66.36 17.78
C VAL A 841 11.79 65.50 18.53
N PRO A 842 11.56 64.22 18.18
CA PRO A 842 12.34 63.32 17.30
C PRO A 842 11.91 63.32 15.82
N VAL A 843 12.76 62.75 14.94
CA VAL A 843 12.42 62.59 13.50
C VAL A 843 11.32 61.54 13.27
N GLY A 844 10.84 61.41 12.03
CA GLY A 844 9.74 60.51 11.71
C GLY A 844 10.12 59.03 11.69
N ALA A 845 9.28 58.19 12.28
CA ALA A 845 9.23 56.75 12.07
C ALA A 845 7.82 56.32 11.67
N LYS A 846 7.67 55.09 11.19
CA LYS A 846 6.37 54.44 11.03
C LYS A 846 6.54 52.94 11.04
N GLY A 847 5.60 52.22 11.63
CA GLY A 847 5.51 50.79 11.44
C GLY A 847 4.16 50.35 10.94
N GLY A 848 4.09 49.11 10.49
CA GLY A 848 2.83 48.45 10.19
C GLY A 848 2.98 46.95 10.07
N PHE A 849 1.88 46.24 10.27
CA PHE A 849 1.83 44.78 10.26
C PHE A 849 0.56 44.27 9.56
N VAL A 850 0.65 43.05 9.07
CA VAL A 850 -0.44 42.31 8.40
C VAL A 850 -0.63 40.95 9.05
N LEU A 851 -1.88 40.48 9.11
CA LEU A 851 -2.22 39.13 9.56
C LEU A 851 -2.18 38.17 8.39
N LYS A 852 -1.46 37.06 8.55
CA LYS A 852 -1.32 36.06 7.49
C LYS A 852 -2.47 35.06 7.46
N GLN A 853 -3.07 34.80 8.63
CA GLN A 853 -4.17 33.86 8.84
C GLN A 853 -5.34 34.54 9.59
N PRO A 854 -5.99 35.57 9.00
CA PRO A 854 -7.08 36.29 9.67
C PRO A 854 -8.31 35.38 9.88
N PRO A 855 -8.79 35.19 11.13
CA PRO A 855 -10.03 34.49 11.41
C PRO A 855 -11.25 35.20 10.80
N THR A 856 -12.31 34.45 10.51
CA THR A 856 -13.56 34.98 9.93
C THR A 856 -14.45 35.69 10.95
N LYS A 857 -14.45 35.22 12.21
CA LYS A 857 -15.23 35.80 13.30
C LYS A 857 -14.55 37.05 13.85
N ARG A 858 -15.32 38.12 14.07
CA ARG A 858 -14.81 39.43 14.50
C ARG A 858 -14.03 39.40 15.82
N GLU A 859 -14.50 38.64 16.81
CA GLU A 859 -13.83 38.54 18.11
C GLU A 859 -12.50 37.77 18.01
N ASP A 860 -12.47 36.67 17.25
CA ASP A 860 -11.26 35.91 16.98
C ASP A 860 -10.26 36.76 16.18
N LEU A 861 -10.73 37.54 15.20
CA LEU A 861 -9.91 38.47 14.42
C LEU A 861 -9.24 39.53 15.30
N GLN A 862 -9.99 40.11 16.24
CA GLN A 862 -9.43 41.09 17.18
C GLN A 862 -8.37 40.45 18.09
N ARG A 863 -8.62 39.23 18.60
CA ARG A 863 -7.65 38.48 19.40
C ARG A 863 -6.38 38.16 18.61
N GLU A 864 -6.51 37.73 17.36
CA GLU A 864 -5.38 37.47 16.47
C GLU A 864 -4.57 38.75 16.19
N ALA A 865 -5.26 39.86 15.94
CA ALA A 865 -4.62 41.16 15.71
C ALA A 865 -3.80 41.61 16.92
N ILE A 866 -4.34 41.43 18.12
CA ILE A 866 -3.63 41.72 19.38
C ILE A 866 -2.41 40.79 19.50
N ALA A 867 -2.57 39.47 19.32
CA ALA A 867 -1.45 38.52 19.42
C ALA A 867 -0.31 38.87 18.45
N CYS A 868 -0.64 39.14 17.18
CA CYS A 868 0.32 39.57 16.16
C CYS A 868 0.98 40.91 16.49
N TYR A 869 0.22 41.87 17.03
CA TYR A 869 0.77 43.15 17.51
C TYR A 869 1.76 42.95 18.66
N GLN A 870 1.42 42.09 19.63
CA GLN A 870 2.33 41.77 20.74
C GLN A 870 3.63 41.13 20.22
N THR A 871 3.54 40.19 19.28
CA THR A 871 4.72 39.60 18.61
C THR A 871 5.55 40.65 17.91
N PHE A 872 4.92 41.61 17.22
CA PHE A 872 5.64 42.71 16.58
C PHE A 872 6.40 43.56 17.60
N ILE A 873 5.77 43.98 18.71
CA ILE A 873 6.43 44.74 19.78
C ILE A 873 7.60 43.95 20.40
N ARG A 874 7.38 42.68 20.73
CA ARG A 874 8.43 41.80 21.27
C ARG A 874 9.61 41.70 20.30
N GLY A 875 9.35 41.50 19.01
CA GLY A 875 10.39 41.44 17.98
C GLY A 875 11.20 42.74 17.84
N LEU A 876 10.57 43.91 18.01
CA LEU A 876 11.30 45.18 18.05
C LEU A 876 12.20 45.30 19.29
N LEU A 877 11.69 44.91 20.47
CA LEU A 877 12.44 44.99 21.72
C LEU A 877 13.57 43.96 21.81
N ASP A 878 13.38 42.77 21.24
CA ASP A 878 14.36 41.68 21.22
C ASP A 878 15.72 42.07 20.63
N ILE A 879 15.77 43.07 19.74
CA ILE A 879 16.98 43.51 19.03
C ILE A 879 17.35 44.97 19.30
N SER A 880 16.59 45.66 20.17
CA SER A 880 16.87 47.03 20.60
C SER A 880 17.74 47.03 21.85
N ASP A 881 18.67 47.98 21.96
CA ASP A 881 19.44 48.11 23.21
C ASP A 881 18.55 48.69 24.31
N ASN A 882 18.85 48.40 25.58
CA ASN A 882 18.14 48.96 26.72
C ASN A 882 19.02 49.95 27.49
N ARG A 883 18.43 50.76 28.38
CA ARG A 883 19.15 51.68 29.25
C ARG A 883 18.90 51.35 30.72
N VAL A 884 19.88 50.76 31.40
CA VAL A 884 19.79 50.35 32.81
C VAL A 884 20.77 51.16 33.64
N ALA A 885 20.28 51.85 34.68
CA ALA A 885 21.08 52.71 35.55
C ALA A 885 21.98 53.73 34.78
N GLY A 886 21.49 54.24 33.65
CA GLY A 886 22.22 55.19 32.80
C GLY A 886 23.14 54.57 31.76
N HIS A 887 23.44 53.27 31.84
CA HIS A 887 24.28 52.53 30.90
C HIS A 887 23.46 51.83 29.81
N ILE A 888 24.05 51.70 28.62
CA ILE A 888 23.43 50.98 27.50
C ILE A 888 23.75 49.49 27.65
N VAL A 889 22.72 48.66 27.63
CA VAL A 889 22.80 47.20 27.75
C VAL A 889 22.33 46.58 26.45
N ALA A 890 23.17 45.76 25.84
CA ALA A 890 22.83 45.02 24.62
C ALA A 890 21.79 43.92 24.91
N PRO A 891 20.91 43.60 23.96
CA PRO A 891 19.98 42.49 24.10
C PRO A 891 20.72 41.14 24.18
N PRO A 892 20.20 40.16 24.94
CA PRO A 892 20.87 38.88 25.15
C PRO A 892 20.95 38.09 23.83
N ARG A 893 22.07 37.39 23.61
CA ARG A 893 22.31 36.53 22.43
C ARG A 893 22.08 37.23 21.08
N VAL A 894 22.41 38.53 20.99
CA VAL A 894 22.38 39.31 19.74
C VAL A 894 23.76 39.84 19.41
N VAL A 895 24.27 39.49 18.23
CA VAL A 895 25.44 40.14 17.63
C VAL A 895 25.02 41.47 16.99
N ARG A 896 25.77 42.54 17.25
CA ARG A 896 25.50 43.91 16.76
C ARG A 896 26.55 44.34 15.75
N TYR A 897 26.13 44.72 14.54
CA TYR A 897 26.98 45.29 13.48
C TYR A 897 26.79 46.80 13.30
N ASP A 898 26.04 47.45 14.18
CA ASP A 898 25.76 48.88 14.22
C ASP A 898 26.12 49.48 15.59
N ARG A 899 25.87 50.79 15.73
CA ARG A 899 26.09 51.53 16.99
C ARG A 899 24.99 51.23 18.00
N ASP A 900 25.19 51.69 19.23
CA ASP A 900 24.17 51.63 20.27
C ASP A 900 22.86 52.31 19.82
N ASP A 901 21.74 51.63 20.07
CA ASP A 901 20.40 51.97 19.62
C ASP A 901 19.37 51.77 20.75
N PRO A 902 19.45 52.55 21.86
CA PRO A 902 18.58 52.37 23.02
C PRO A 902 17.22 53.06 22.88
N TYR A 903 16.99 53.85 21.83
CA TYR A 903 15.80 54.68 21.69
C TYR A 903 14.80 54.08 20.69
N LEU A 904 13.70 53.54 21.21
CA LEU A 904 12.58 53.03 20.43
C LEU A 904 11.26 53.51 21.05
N VAL A 905 10.48 54.29 20.30
CA VAL A 905 9.17 54.79 20.72
C VAL A 905 8.15 54.51 19.63
N VAL A 906 7.00 53.96 20.04
CA VAL A 906 5.89 53.67 19.15
C VAL A 906 4.68 54.54 19.50
N ALA A 907 3.68 54.56 18.62
CA ALA A 907 2.43 55.26 18.85
C ALA A 907 1.27 54.49 18.22
N ALA A 908 0.04 54.82 18.62
CA ALA A 908 -1.15 54.30 17.95
C ALA A 908 -1.30 54.87 16.53
N ASP A 909 -1.90 54.06 15.64
CA ASP A 909 -2.37 54.45 14.31
C ASP A 909 -3.70 53.74 13.98
N LYS A 910 -4.10 53.74 12.70
CA LYS A 910 -5.28 53.01 12.20
C LYS A 910 -5.20 51.55 12.63
N GLY A 911 -6.25 51.08 13.27
CA GLY A 911 -6.40 49.69 13.73
C GLY A 911 -5.69 49.36 15.05
N THR A 912 -4.94 50.30 15.64
CA THR A 912 -4.18 50.08 16.90
C THR A 912 -4.47 51.14 17.96
N ALA A 913 -5.53 51.94 17.80
CA ALA A 913 -5.91 53.04 18.68
C ALA A 913 -5.94 52.67 20.17
N THR A 914 -6.41 51.46 20.50
CA THR A 914 -6.54 50.96 21.88
C THR A 914 -5.35 50.10 22.33
N PHE A 915 -4.30 49.95 21.50
CA PHE A 915 -3.22 48.99 21.76
C PHE A 915 -2.02 49.60 22.50
N SER A 916 -2.00 50.92 22.72
CA SER A 916 -0.90 51.61 23.40
C SER A 916 -0.61 51.02 24.79
N ASP A 917 -1.66 50.72 25.58
CA ASP A 917 -1.49 50.12 26.90
C ASP A 917 -0.89 48.70 26.82
N ILE A 918 -1.19 47.95 25.75
CA ILE A 918 -0.60 46.63 25.52
C ILE A 918 0.90 46.75 25.26
N ALA A 919 1.32 47.72 24.42
CA ALA A 919 2.73 47.95 24.14
C ALA A 919 3.52 48.41 25.37
N ASN A 920 2.92 49.30 26.18
CA ASN A 920 3.51 49.75 27.45
C ASN A 920 3.64 48.62 28.48
N GLY A 921 2.65 47.73 28.55
CA GLY A 921 2.73 46.51 29.37
C GLY A 921 3.92 45.65 28.96
N ILE A 922 4.06 45.34 27.66
CA ILE A 922 5.20 44.55 27.15
C ILE A 922 6.54 45.25 27.43
N SER A 923 6.60 46.58 27.24
CA SER A 923 7.81 47.36 27.54
C SER A 923 8.22 47.21 29.00
N THR A 924 7.25 47.21 29.92
CA THR A 924 7.46 47.00 31.36
C THR A 924 7.93 45.57 31.65
N ASP A 925 7.31 44.56 31.03
CA ASP A 925 7.71 43.14 31.18
C ASP A 925 9.16 42.89 30.71
N TYR A 926 9.58 43.59 29.65
CA TYR A 926 10.95 43.56 29.15
C TYR A 926 11.95 44.38 30.00
N GLY A 927 11.47 45.12 31.00
CA GLY A 927 12.27 46.05 31.78
C GLY A 927 12.87 47.17 30.92
N PHE A 928 12.22 47.53 29.81
CA PHE A 928 12.71 48.54 28.88
C PHE A 928 12.55 49.94 29.50
N TRP A 929 13.58 50.76 29.41
CA TRP A 929 13.75 51.98 30.22
C TRP A 929 12.65 53.05 30.05
N LEU A 930 11.89 53.02 28.96
CA LEU A 930 10.76 53.93 28.76
C LEU A 930 9.48 53.48 29.48
N GLY A 931 9.34 52.21 29.85
CA GLY A 931 8.18 51.68 30.55
C GLY A 931 6.84 52.09 29.93
N ASP A 932 6.04 52.85 30.69
CA ASP A 932 4.73 53.36 30.29
C ASP A 932 4.78 54.53 29.29
N ALA A 933 5.96 55.07 29.00
CA ALA A 933 6.21 56.08 27.98
C ALA A 933 6.67 55.49 26.63
N PHE A 934 6.77 54.15 26.50
CA PHE A 934 7.19 53.48 25.27
C PHE A 934 6.23 53.71 24.10
N ALA A 935 4.93 53.65 24.37
CA ALA A 935 3.85 53.88 23.42
C ALA A 935 3.03 55.11 23.81
N SER A 936 3.01 56.12 22.93
CA SER A 936 2.22 57.33 23.19
C SER A 936 0.73 57.12 22.90
N GLY A 937 -0.14 57.63 23.79
CA GLY A 937 -1.60 57.59 23.62
C GLY A 937 -2.32 56.46 24.38
N GLY A 938 -1.70 55.91 25.42
CA GLY A 938 -2.35 55.01 26.38
C GLY A 938 -3.15 55.75 27.45
N SER A 939 -3.74 54.99 28.38
CA SER A 939 -4.56 55.46 29.50
C SER A 939 -3.88 56.52 30.40
N ALA A 940 -2.55 56.54 30.44
CA ALA A 940 -1.75 57.53 31.18
C ALA A 940 -1.49 58.84 30.40
N GLY A 941 -1.92 58.94 29.14
CA GLY A 941 -1.69 60.10 28.26
C GLY A 941 -2.88 61.05 28.11
N TYR A 942 -2.70 62.15 27.36
CA TYR A 942 -3.78 63.08 27.03
C TYR A 942 -4.74 62.51 25.97
N ASP A 943 -6.05 62.57 26.23
CA ASP A 943 -7.07 62.20 25.24
C ASP A 943 -7.15 63.27 24.14
N HIS A 944 -6.49 62.97 23.02
CA HIS A 944 -6.39 63.86 21.87
C HIS A 944 -7.77 64.17 21.24
N LYS A 945 -8.73 63.24 21.33
CA LYS A 945 -10.08 63.40 20.77
C LYS A 945 -10.95 64.27 21.65
N LYS A 946 -10.98 63.99 22.96
CA LYS A 946 -11.74 64.77 23.94
C LYS A 946 -11.27 66.22 24.03
N MET A 947 -9.96 66.44 23.89
CA MET A 947 -9.38 67.78 23.93
C MET A 947 -9.38 68.49 22.56
N GLY A 948 -9.63 67.75 21.47
CA GLY A 948 -9.63 68.29 20.11
C GLY A 948 -8.31 68.93 19.69
N ILE A 949 -7.17 68.43 20.21
CA ILE A 949 -5.86 69.10 20.11
C ILE A 949 -5.47 69.35 18.65
N THR A 950 -5.62 68.33 17.80
CA THR A 950 -5.29 68.41 16.38
C THR A 950 -6.22 69.37 15.63
N ALA A 951 -7.52 69.27 15.87
CA ALA A 951 -8.52 70.13 15.23
C ALA A 951 -8.30 71.60 15.60
N ARG A 952 -8.07 71.90 16.89
CA ARG A 952 -7.79 73.25 17.38
C ARG A 952 -6.51 73.81 16.79
N GLY A 953 -5.43 73.03 16.79
CA GLY A 953 -4.15 73.44 16.20
C GLY A 953 -4.25 73.74 14.70
N ALA A 954 -4.95 72.87 13.95
CA ALA A 954 -5.23 73.12 12.54
C ALA A 954 -6.10 74.38 12.35
N TRP A 955 -7.11 74.57 13.20
CA TRP A 955 -8.02 75.72 13.12
C TRP A 955 -7.33 77.06 13.40
N GLU A 956 -6.31 77.12 14.26
CA GLU A 956 -5.49 78.32 14.40
C GLU A 956 -4.81 78.72 13.08
N SER A 957 -4.36 77.74 12.30
CA SER A 957 -3.79 77.98 10.97
C SER A 957 -4.85 78.46 9.98
N VAL A 958 -6.06 77.88 10.03
CA VAL A 958 -7.22 78.31 9.21
C VAL A 958 -7.62 79.76 9.55
N LYS A 959 -7.80 80.08 10.83
CA LYS A 959 -8.11 81.45 11.29
C LYS A 959 -7.07 82.44 10.82
N ARG A 960 -5.78 82.10 10.94
CA ARG A 960 -4.68 82.94 10.46
C ARG A 960 -4.78 83.18 8.95
N HIS A 961 -4.99 82.13 8.16
CA HIS A 961 -5.08 82.22 6.70
C HIS A 961 -6.24 83.12 6.26
N PHE A 962 -7.44 82.93 6.80
CA PHE A 962 -8.59 83.77 6.46
C PHE A 962 -8.44 85.22 6.95
N ARG A 963 -7.79 85.42 8.11
CA ARG A 963 -7.46 86.77 8.60
C ARG A 963 -6.51 87.49 7.65
N GLU A 964 -5.52 86.79 7.08
CA GLU A 964 -4.61 87.34 6.05
C GLU A 964 -5.36 87.71 4.75
N MET A 965 -6.53 87.11 4.50
CA MET A 965 -7.44 87.44 3.40
C MET A 965 -8.52 88.48 3.78
N GLY A 966 -8.46 89.07 4.97
CA GLY A 966 -9.43 90.07 5.45
C GLY A 966 -10.81 89.50 5.82
N LYS A 967 -10.93 88.18 6.04
CA LYS A 967 -12.18 87.51 6.43
C LYS A 967 -12.18 87.11 7.91
N ASP A 968 -13.30 87.34 8.59
CA ASP A 968 -13.56 86.89 9.95
C ASP A 968 -14.58 85.73 9.96
N ILE A 969 -14.04 84.52 9.87
CA ILE A 969 -14.80 83.27 9.84
C ILE A 969 -15.30 82.82 11.22
N GLN A 970 -15.08 83.61 12.28
CA GLN A 970 -15.52 83.28 13.64
C GLN A 970 -16.81 84.00 14.00
N THR A 971 -16.98 85.25 13.55
CA THR A 971 -18.13 86.07 13.97
C THR A 971 -18.92 86.71 12.84
N ARG A 972 -18.45 86.70 11.59
CA ARG A 972 -19.11 87.47 10.51
C ARG A 972 -19.29 86.74 9.19
N ASP A 973 -18.25 86.08 8.69
CA ASP A 973 -18.17 85.70 7.28
C ASP A 973 -18.40 84.19 7.08
N ASP A 974 -19.47 83.84 6.35
CA ASP A 974 -19.77 82.45 5.97
C ASP A 974 -18.76 81.89 4.97
N ILE A 975 -18.36 80.63 5.16
CA ILE A 975 -17.47 79.90 4.24
C ILE A 975 -18.02 78.52 3.90
N THR A 976 -17.75 78.08 2.67
CA THR A 976 -18.08 76.74 2.20
C THR A 976 -16.94 75.76 2.45
N VAL A 977 -17.27 74.52 2.82
CA VAL A 977 -16.31 73.47 3.17
C VAL A 977 -16.66 72.18 2.46
N VAL A 978 -15.65 71.55 1.88
CA VAL A 978 -15.69 70.14 1.47
C VAL A 978 -14.64 69.40 2.27
N GLY A 979 -14.99 68.29 2.91
CA GLY A 979 -14.07 67.61 3.82
C GLY A 979 -14.09 66.08 3.76
N ILE A 980 -13.19 65.48 4.52
CA ILE A 980 -13.02 64.02 4.59
C ILE A 980 -13.22 63.62 6.05
N GLY A 981 -14.26 62.84 6.33
CA GLY A 981 -14.68 62.44 7.67
C GLY A 981 -16.18 62.58 7.88
N ASP A 982 -16.57 62.47 9.15
CA ASP A 982 -17.93 62.66 9.66
C ASP A 982 -17.86 63.26 11.08
N MET A 983 -19.02 63.54 11.67
CA MET A 983 -19.10 64.12 13.02
C MET A 983 -18.63 63.17 14.13
N SER A 984 -18.47 61.87 13.89
CA SER A 984 -17.88 60.95 14.88
C SER A 984 -16.35 61.02 14.93
N GLY A 985 -15.73 61.58 13.87
CA GLY A 985 -14.28 61.70 13.72
C GLY A 985 -13.65 62.74 14.64
N ASP A 986 -12.44 62.44 15.14
CA ASP A 986 -11.68 63.35 16.02
C ASP A 986 -11.44 64.71 15.35
N VAL A 987 -10.77 64.75 14.20
CA VAL A 987 -10.37 66.01 13.57
C VAL A 987 -11.55 66.71 12.89
N PHE A 988 -12.33 65.96 12.11
CA PHE A 988 -13.47 66.53 11.36
C PHE A 988 -14.56 67.00 12.31
N GLY A 989 -15.01 66.16 13.24
CA GLY A 989 -16.09 66.48 14.18
C GLY A 989 -15.76 67.68 15.05
N ASN A 990 -14.60 67.67 15.73
CA ASN A 990 -14.16 68.81 16.52
C ASN A 990 -14.00 70.07 15.66
N GLY A 991 -13.36 69.95 14.49
CA GLY A 991 -13.05 71.09 13.62
C GLY A 991 -14.30 71.76 13.04
N MET A 992 -15.30 70.97 12.66
CA MET A 992 -16.56 71.48 12.11
C MET A 992 -17.42 72.21 13.14
N LEU A 993 -17.10 72.10 14.44
CA LEU A 993 -17.79 72.83 15.52
C LEU A 993 -17.02 74.10 15.97
N LEU A 994 -15.85 74.40 15.40
CA LEU A 994 -15.06 75.58 15.78
C LEU A 994 -15.55 76.89 15.15
N SER A 995 -16.59 76.85 14.31
CA SER A 995 -17.30 78.04 13.84
C SER A 995 -18.74 77.71 13.44
N ARG A 996 -19.64 78.65 13.75
CA ARG A 996 -21.05 78.63 13.31
C ARG A 996 -21.23 79.05 11.85
N HIS A 997 -20.22 79.66 11.24
CA HIS A 997 -20.25 80.20 9.87
C HIS A 997 -19.80 79.19 8.79
N LEU A 998 -19.88 77.88 9.10
CA LEU A 998 -19.45 76.81 8.20
C LEU A 998 -20.62 76.22 7.42
N LYS A 999 -20.53 76.27 6.09
CA LYS A 999 -21.44 75.60 5.15
C LYS A 999 -20.77 74.34 4.60
N VAL A 1000 -21.06 73.17 5.18
CA VAL A 1000 -20.49 71.89 4.73
C VAL A 1000 -21.22 71.44 3.47
N LEU A 1001 -20.63 71.68 2.30
CA LEU A 1001 -21.26 71.35 1.02
C LEU A 1001 -21.16 69.85 0.70
N ALA A 1002 -20.05 69.23 1.08
CA ALA A 1002 -19.86 67.80 0.92
C ALA A 1002 -18.86 67.25 1.93
N ALA A 1003 -19.05 65.98 2.28
CA ALA A 1003 -18.06 65.23 3.04
C ALA A 1003 -18.10 63.75 2.66
N PHE A 1004 -17.01 63.02 2.84
CA PHE A 1004 -17.06 61.56 2.72
C PHE A 1004 -16.27 60.88 3.82
N ASN A 1005 -16.78 59.77 4.34
CA ASN A 1005 -16.10 58.90 5.31
C ASN A 1005 -15.91 57.50 4.70
N HIS A 1006 -15.63 56.48 5.49
CA HIS A 1006 -15.46 55.10 5.01
C HIS A 1006 -16.80 54.41 4.61
N LEU A 1007 -17.94 55.02 4.91
CA LEU A 1007 -19.28 54.45 4.72
C LEU A 1007 -20.15 55.23 3.73
N HIS A 1008 -20.01 56.55 3.70
CA HIS A 1008 -20.96 57.48 3.09
C HIS A 1008 -20.26 58.64 2.36
N VAL A 1009 -20.99 59.21 1.41
CA VAL A 1009 -20.74 60.50 0.75
C VAL A 1009 -21.94 61.39 1.08
N PHE A 1010 -21.71 62.42 1.89
CA PHE A 1010 -22.67 63.46 2.25
C PHE A 1010 -22.56 64.62 1.27
N ILE A 1011 -23.70 65.11 0.77
CA ILE A 1011 -23.78 66.28 -0.10
C ILE A 1011 -24.96 67.14 0.37
N ASP A 1012 -24.72 68.43 0.59
CA ASP A 1012 -25.74 69.44 0.88
C ASP A 1012 -25.43 70.71 0.06
N PRO A 1013 -26.14 70.98 -1.05
CA PRO A 1013 -25.77 72.03 -2.00
C PRO A 1013 -25.78 73.46 -1.44
N ASN A 1014 -26.65 73.76 -0.47
CA ASN A 1014 -26.78 75.09 0.13
C ASN A 1014 -27.27 75.03 1.60
N PRO A 1015 -26.44 74.53 2.54
CA PRO A 1015 -26.81 74.40 3.93
C PRO A 1015 -26.98 75.76 4.61
N ASP A 1016 -27.98 75.88 5.49
CA ASP A 1016 -28.07 76.99 6.44
C ASP A 1016 -27.00 76.80 7.55
N PRO A 1017 -26.11 77.78 7.81
CA PRO A 1017 -25.02 77.62 8.76
C PRO A 1017 -25.47 77.33 10.19
N GLU A 1018 -26.53 77.96 10.68
CA GLU A 1018 -26.97 77.83 12.08
C GLU A 1018 -27.77 76.53 12.28
N ILE A 1019 -28.66 76.18 11.35
CA ILE A 1019 -29.42 74.92 11.40
C ILE A 1019 -28.45 73.73 11.27
N SER A 1020 -27.57 73.75 10.27
CA SER A 1020 -26.59 72.66 10.06
C SER A 1020 -25.53 72.60 11.17
N PHE A 1021 -25.20 73.71 11.85
CA PHE A 1021 -24.33 73.68 13.03
C PHE A 1021 -24.96 72.92 14.18
N ARG A 1022 -26.23 73.19 14.52
CA ARG A 1022 -26.93 72.48 15.60
C ARG A 1022 -27.06 71.00 15.31
N GLU A 1023 -27.34 70.64 14.06
CA GLU A 1023 -27.43 69.23 13.67
C GLU A 1023 -26.06 68.54 13.75
N ARG A 1024 -24.98 69.21 13.32
CA ARG A 1024 -23.61 68.70 13.50
C ARG A 1024 -23.25 68.53 14.98
N GLU A 1025 -23.63 69.47 15.84
CA GLU A 1025 -23.41 69.38 17.29
C GLU A 1025 -24.17 68.20 17.91
N ARG A 1026 -25.43 67.99 17.52
CA ARG A 1026 -26.21 66.81 17.92
C ARG A 1026 -25.52 65.52 17.49
N LEU A 1027 -25.10 65.41 16.23
CA LEU A 1027 -24.39 64.24 15.71
C LEU A 1027 -23.06 63.98 16.41
N PHE A 1028 -22.33 65.03 16.80
CA PHE A 1028 -21.08 64.90 17.53
C PHE A 1028 -21.28 64.36 18.96
N ALA A 1029 -22.40 64.70 19.61
CA ALA A 1029 -22.73 64.27 20.96
C ALA A 1029 -23.25 62.82 21.06
N LEU A 1030 -23.62 62.19 19.94
CA LEU A 1030 -24.09 60.80 19.94
C LEU A 1030 -22.96 59.81 20.29
N PRO A 1031 -23.25 58.74 21.06
CA PRO A 1031 -22.25 57.71 21.38
C PRO A 1031 -21.64 57.01 20.15
N ARG A 1032 -22.43 56.90 19.07
CA ARG A 1032 -22.03 56.49 17.73
C ARG A 1032 -22.84 57.33 16.74
N SER A 1033 -22.17 57.93 15.76
CA SER A 1033 -22.83 58.69 14.70
C SER A 1033 -22.17 58.44 13.34
N SER A 1034 -22.95 58.68 12.30
CA SER A 1034 -22.57 58.60 10.90
C SER A 1034 -23.36 59.65 10.12
N TRP A 1035 -22.98 59.86 8.85
CA TRP A 1035 -23.78 60.74 7.99
C TRP A 1035 -25.22 60.26 7.77
N ASP A 1036 -25.53 58.96 7.91
CA ASP A 1036 -26.91 58.48 7.75
C ASP A 1036 -27.81 58.83 8.94
N ASP A 1037 -27.21 59.18 10.08
CA ASP A 1037 -27.93 59.69 11.26
C ASP A 1037 -28.31 61.18 11.12
N TYR A 1038 -27.83 61.86 10.07
CA TYR A 1038 -28.16 63.26 9.78
C TYR A 1038 -29.64 63.37 9.41
N ASP A 1039 -30.36 64.31 10.04
CA ASP A 1039 -31.76 64.52 9.74
C ASP A 1039 -31.94 65.03 8.29
N LYS A 1040 -32.45 64.13 7.44
CA LYS A 1040 -32.63 64.37 5.99
C LYS A 1040 -33.62 65.49 5.70
N SER A 1041 -34.48 65.86 6.66
CA SER A 1041 -35.39 67.01 6.52
C SER A 1041 -34.68 68.36 6.60
N LEU A 1042 -33.46 68.40 7.15
CA LEU A 1042 -32.65 69.61 7.28
C LEU A 1042 -31.70 69.84 6.09
N LEU A 1043 -31.64 68.92 5.14
CA LEU A 1043 -30.85 69.05 3.91
C LEU A 1043 -31.48 70.07 2.97
N SER A 1044 -30.66 70.87 2.29
CA SER A 1044 -31.15 71.77 1.24
C SER A 1044 -31.59 70.98 0.00
N ALA A 1045 -32.29 71.67 -0.93
CA ALA A 1045 -32.75 71.06 -2.18
C ALA A 1045 -31.58 70.44 -2.96
N GLY A 1046 -31.69 69.14 -3.30
CA GLY A 1046 -30.64 68.38 -3.95
C GLY A 1046 -29.62 67.74 -3.01
N GLY A 1047 -29.75 67.92 -1.69
CA GLY A 1047 -28.91 67.28 -0.67
C GLY A 1047 -29.28 65.82 -0.42
N ALA A 1048 -28.27 64.98 -0.20
CA ALA A 1048 -28.43 63.56 0.06
C ALA A 1048 -27.18 62.94 0.71
N VAL A 1049 -27.40 61.79 1.34
CA VAL A 1049 -26.35 60.91 1.87
C VAL A 1049 -26.34 59.63 1.05
N TYR A 1050 -25.22 59.35 0.42
CA TYR A 1050 -25.03 58.18 -0.45
C TYR A 1050 -24.10 57.15 0.19
N PRO A 1051 -24.29 55.84 -0.01
CA PRO A 1051 -23.32 54.85 0.44
C PRO A 1051 -22.04 54.93 -0.41
N ARG A 1052 -20.88 54.90 0.25
CA ARG A 1052 -19.55 54.93 -0.41
C ARG A 1052 -19.29 53.69 -1.26
N ALA A 1053 -19.97 52.58 -0.97
CA ALA A 1053 -19.92 51.37 -1.78
C ALA A 1053 -20.70 51.49 -3.12
N ALA A 1054 -21.45 52.57 -3.35
CA ALA A 1054 -22.15 52.78 -4.61
C ALA A 1054 -21.15 52.90 -5.77
N LYS A 1055 -21.40 52.15 -6.86
CA LYS A 1055 -20.58 52.20 -8.08
C LYS A 1055 -20.67 53.56 -8.79
N SER A 1056 -21.79 54.26 -8.66
CA SER A 1056 -22.04 55.59 -9.22
C SER A 1056 -23.08 56.33 -8.39
N ILE A 1057 -23.03 57.67 -8.42
CA ILE A 1057 -23.97 58.56 -7.73
C ILE A 1057 -24.57 59.50 -8.79
N ALA A 1058 -25.90 59.50 -8.91
CA ALA A 1058 -26.63 60.45 -9.75
C ALA A 1058 -26.81 61.77 -8.99
N LEU A 1059 -26.10 62.82 -9.40
CA LEU A 1059 -26.14 64.14 -8.78
C LEU A 1059 -27.31 64.99 -9.33
N SER A 1060 -28.00 65.69 -8.43
CA SER A 1060 -29.02 66.68 -8.79
C SER A 1060 -28.40 67.92 -9.48
N PRO A 1061 -29.19 68.74 -10.20
CA PRO A 1061 -28.71 70.00 -10.76
C PRO A 1061 -28.05 70.93 -9.73
N GLU A 1062 -28.64 71.02 -8.52
CA GLU A 1062 -28.14 71.83 -7.41
C GLU A 1062 -26.80 71.30 -6.88
N ALA A 1063 -26.68 69.97 -6.69
CA ALA A 1063 -25.44 69.33 -6.26
C ALA A 1063 -24.31 69.48 -7.30
N ARG A 1064 -24.62 69.37 -8.60
CA ARG A 1064 -23.67 69.62 -9.69
C ARG A 1064 -23.15 71.05 -9.68
N ALA A 1065 -24.04 72.02 -9.51
CA ALA A 1065 -23.69 73.44 -9.44
C ALA A 1065 -22.80 73.75 -8.22
N ALA A 1066 -23.16 73.25 -7.04
CA ALA A 1066 -22.41 73.47 -5.80
C ALA A 1066 -20.99 72.85 -5.84
N LEU A 1067 -20.83 71.69 -6.50
CA LEU A 1067 -19.54 70.99 -6.61
C LEU A 1067 -18.72 71.35 -7.85
N GLY A 1068 -19.25 72.19 -8.75
CA GLY A 1068 -18.58 72.57 -10.00
C GLY A 1068 -18.44 71.42 -11.00
N ILE A 1069 -19.32 70.41 -10.93
CA ILE A 1069 -19.33 69.24 -11.81
C ILE A 1069 -20.27 69.54 -12.98
N ARG A 1070 -19.76 69.47 -14.22
CA ARG A 1070 -20.53 69.69 -15.45
C ARG A 1070 -21.39 68.48 -15.79
#